data_AF-A0A2E8RK63-F1
#
_entry.id   AF-A0A2E8RK63-F1
#
_cell.length_a   1.000
_cell.length_b   1.000
_cell.length_c   1.000
_cell.angle_alpha   90.00
_cell.angle_beta   90.00
_cell.angle_gamma   90.00
#
_symmetry.space_group_name_H-M   'P 1'
#
loop_
_entity.id
_entity.type
_entity.pdbx_description
1 polymer ?
#
loop_
_entity_poly.entity_id
_entity_poly.type
_entity_poly.pdbx_seq_one_letter_code
_entity_poly.pdbx_strand_id
1 'polypeptide(L)'
;MAYSYQIYTAITGQTDFAIPFNYIKEAHVKVYVNYVDTSFTFEPNKTTARLASAPGNGVRVEVRRITPLDNVLVDYADGSTLTATDLDTSNLQHQYNAQEVDDALKQGISIDGATGQPTLNNQRLTNVLDPTAAQDAATKNYVDTTTQPVDAELTELATMASATASSLADLTQAEVQILDGATVTTDELNKLDGVTATTAEINYVDGVTSNVQTQLDAKQPLDAELTELATMSSDTAAALADLTQAEVQLVDGATLSTTELNYVDGVTSAIQTQLDGKQPLDADLTSLSSCQSGAAVNLALLTSGEVAVLDGATLSTNELNTLTGITSTTAELNKLDGVTSTTANLNVVSGMTKATSLTSNSDTELPTSKAVADHVTSVVNALGGFVAINGPTNFPATQPAQGVVVSIKDVGSGFTTSSNEITITNGAGTNKNVRITGFPSEYAAATLVDDTGLQVTSDITNSDTSSTPQVHRYVYHKQLAKESDVKSLSDDINDFNARYRVVDTITGLGDNDEGDLVYAKDTDKMMVYDSTTSAYKEVQSVGSFNINTLSSYNGTGGNSASFNGTAYRFVLSNPPTLAQQLICSVNGVLQKPNTGTGQPSEGFAINGSSILFSDPPANGADFFIITLGSAVNVATVSDEGISEAKLHISNAGTNGQFLQKQSGTSGGLTWADVNTSTIPVANEATDAECFPVFTTAATGDQAPKTNTGLIYNSNTGYFKAASYGSTTQSGNGFTWMGPGSTSSGTNAGYLDHNGILLSGTSSGACSLRFCGNTESVYVGFKSAGSALTSGTILWTLPTADGSNGQALTTNGSSTLSWSDVSSTSGDGTMYKNTLTISNDVTIAATEGAHSVGPITNNATVTVNGRWVIS
;
A
#
# COMPACT_ATOMS: atom_id res chain seq x y z
N MET A 1 36.53 -48.75 -20.56
CA MET A 1 37.91 -49.27 -20.47
C MET A 1 38.78 -48.37 -21.33
N ALA A 2 39.99 -48.07 -20.89
CA ALA A 2 40.89 -47.19 -21.63
C ALA A 2 41.44 -47.87 -22.89
N TYR A 3 41.68 -47.10 -23.95
CA TYR A 3 42.19 -47.59 -25.23
C TYR A 3 43.72 -47.58 -25.31
N SER A 4 44.37 -46.72 -24.53
CA SER A 4 45.80 -46.40 -24.63
C SER A 4 46.62 -46.76 -23.39
N TYR A 5 45.98 -47.12 -22.28
CA TYR A 5 46.67 -47.46 -21.05
C TYR A 5 45.96 -48.57 -20.26
N GLN A 6 46.70 -49.21 -19.37
CA GLN A 6 46.15 -50.08 -18.34
C GLN A 6 46.85 -49.79 -17.02
N ILE A 7 46.06 -49.69 -15.96
CA ILE A 7 46.56 -49.52 -14.60
C ILE A 7 46.49 -50.88 -13.90
N TYR A 8 47.60 -51.24 -13.27
CA TYR A 8 47.75 -52.40 -12.42
C TYR A 8 48.03 -51.94 -10.99
N THR A 9 47.56 -52.73 -10.03
CA THR A 9 48.03 -52.66 -8.65
C THR A 9 49.05 -53.79 -8.49
N ALA A 10 50.33 -53.43 -8.32
CA ALA A 10 51.40 -54.41 -8.21
C ALA A 10 51.22 -55.28 -6.97
N ILE A 11 51.38 -56.60 -7.13
CA ILE A 11 51.50 -57.53 -6.01
C ILE A 11 52.98 -57.78 -5.69
N THR A 12 53.26 -58.19 -4.46
CA THR A 12 54.63 -58.47 -3.99
C THR A 12 55.38 -59.39 -4.95
N GLY A 13 56.52 -58.92 -5.47
CA GLY A 13 57.41 -59.69 -6.35
C GLY A 13 57.03 -59.66 -7.85
N GLN A 14 55.96 -58.98 -8.26
CA GLN A 14 55.57 -58.86 -9.66
C GLN A 14 56.49 -57.90 -10.41
N THR A 15 57.18 -58.40 -11.45
CA THR A 15 57.99 -57.57 -12.36
C THR A 15 57.36 -57.37 -13.73
N ASP A 16 56.38 -58.21 -14.09
CA ASP A 16 55.85 -58.32 -15.44
C ASP A 16 54.43 -57.76 -15.52
N PHE A 17 54.22 -56.86 -16.48
CA PHE A 17 52.96 -56.15 -16.70
C PHE A 17 52.57 -56.27 -18.17
N ALA A 18 51.36 -56.76 -18.43
CA ALA A 18 50.88 -56.94 -19.79
C ALA A 18 50.64 -55.59 -20.48
N ILE A 19 50.80 -55.57 -21.80
CA ILE A 19 50.49 -54.45 -22.69
C ILE A 19 49.21 -54.83 -23.44
N PRO A 20 48.02 -54.42 -22.99
CA PRO A 20 46.75 -54.88 -23.56
C PRO A 20 46.31 -54.09 -24.80
N PHE A 21 47.13 -53.15 -25.29
CA PHE A 21 46.84 -52.29 -26.43
C PHE A 21 47.91 -52.42 -27.51
N ASN A 22 47.52 -52.14 -28.76
CA ASN A 22 48.43 -52.13 -29.90
C ASN A 22 49.27 -50.85 -29.92
N TYR A 23 50.47 -50.91 -30.47
CA TYR A 23 51.39 -49.78 -30.62
C TYR A 23 52.15 -49.87 -31.95
N ILE A 24 52.63 -48.73 -32.47
CA ILE A 24 53.30 -48.66 -33.79
C ILE A 24 54.81 -48.97 -33.66
N LYS A 25 55.47 -48.41 -32.64
CA LYS A 25 56.89 -48.66 -32.33
C LYS A 25 57.04 -48.90 -30.83
N GLU A 26 58.01 -49.72 -30.44
CA GLU A 26 58.30 -50.03 -29.01
C GLU A 26 58.58 -48.77 -28.18
N ALA A 27 59.21 -47.75 -28.79
CA ALA A 27 59.47 -46.47 -28.16
C ALA A 27 58.20 -45.72 -27.72
N HIS A 28 57.03 -46.09 -28.25
CA HIS A 28 55.75 -45.48 -27.89
C HIS A 28 55.16 -46.10 -26.62
N VAL A 29 55.71 -47.19 -26.09
CA VAL A 29 55.24 -47.74 -24.81
C VAL A 29 56.06 -47.14 -23.68
N LYS A 30 55.36 -46.67 -22.64
CA LYS A 30 55.92 -46.12 -21.41
C LYS A 30 55.32 -46.84 -20.21
N VAL A 31 56.11 -46.98 -19.16
CA VAL A 31 55.68 -47.58 -17.89
C VAL A 31 55.93 -46.61 -16.77
N TYR A 32 54.88 -46.28 -16.03
CA TYR A 32 54.93 -45.40 -14.88
C TYR A 32 54.70 -46.20 -13.60
N VAL A 33 55.69 -46.21 -12.72
CA VAL A 33 55.55 -46.79 -11.38
C VAL A 33 55.36 -45.66 -10.40
N ASN A 34 54.24 -45.65 -9.69
CA ASN A 34 53.87 -44.55 -8.78
C ASN A 34 54.05 -43.16 -9.41
N TYR A 35 53.55 -42.99 -10.64
CA TYR A 35 53.62 -41.76 -11.43
C TYR A 35 55.01 -41.38 -11.97
N VAL A 36 56.04 -42.21 -11.81
CA VAL A 36 57.40 -41.95 -12.31
C VAL A 36 57.68 -42.79 -13.55
N ASP A 37 58.12 -42.17 -14.66
CA ASP A 37 58.56 -42.88 -15.87
C ASP A 37 59.73 -43.79 -15.50
N THR A 38 59.51 -45.10 -15.63
CA THR A 38 60.41 -46.13 -15.14
C THR A 38 60.91 -46.95 -16.33
N SER A 39 62.22 -47.12 -16.42
CA SER A 39 62.84 -47.96 -17.44
C SER A 39 62.34 -49.40 -17.35
N PHE A 40 62.04 -50.00 -18.49
CA PHE A 40 61.58 -51.38 -18.60
C PHE A 40 62.22 -52.07 -19.80
N THR A 41 62.09 -53.40 -19.86
CA THR A 41 62.47 -54.22 -21.02
C THR A 41 61.26 -54.95 -21.55
N PHE A 42 61.17 -55.16 -22.87
CA PHE A 42 60.13 -56.01 -23.44
C PHE A 42 60.48 -57.49 -23.27
N GLU A 43 59.49 -58.31 -22.90
CA GLU A 43 59.62 -59.75 -23.05
C GLU A 43 59.71 -60.14 -24.53
N PRO A 44 60.26 -61.33 -24.87
CA PRO A 44 60.48 -61.72 -26.27
C PRO A 44 59.25 -61.67 -27.18
N ASN A 45 58.04 -61.79 -26.62
CA ASN A 45 56.76 -61.70 -27.34
C ASN A 45 56.27 -60.26 -27.56
N LYS A 46 56.96 -59.26 -26.98
CA LYS A 46 56.67 -57.82 -27.04
C LYS A 46 55.26 -57.40 -26.59
N THR A 47 54.55 -58.25 -25.87
CA THR A 47 53.22 -57.96 -25.30
C THR A 47 53.27 -57.73 -23.79
N THR A 48 54.46 -57.75 -23.20
CA THR A 48 54.67 -57.58 -21.76
C THR A 48 55.88 -56.69 -21.52
N ALA A 49 55.72 -55.72 -20.62
CA ALA A 49 56.79 -54.88 -20.11
C ALA A 49 57.29 -55.48 -18.77
N ARG A 50 58.59 -55.76 -18.68
CA ARG A 50 59.27 -56.25 -17.48
C ARG A 50 60.09 -55.12 -16.85
N LEU A 51 59.83 -54.87 -15.56
CA LEU A 51 60.60 -53.94 -14.74
C LEU A 51 61.85 -54.64 -14.17
N ALA A 52 62.94 -53.89 -14.00
CA ALA A 52 64.19 -54.40 -13.44
C ALA A 52 64.08 -54.79 -11.95
N SER A 53 63.14 -54.19 -11.23
CA SER A 53 62.83 -54.49 -9.83
C SER A 53 61.33 -54.47 -9.60
N ALA A 54 60.82 -55.41 -8.80
CA ALA A 54 59.39 -55.48 -8.47
C ALA A 54 58.95 -54.23 -7.67
N PRO A 55 57.88 -53.53 -8.08
CA PRO A 55 57.28 -52.47 -7.29
C PRO A 55 56.75 -53.00 -5.94
N GLY A 56 56.63 -52.12 -4.95
CA GLY A 56 56.03 -52.47 -3.65
C GLY A 56 54.57 -52.93 -3.77
N ASN A 57 54.11 -53.74 -2.82
CA ASN A 57 52.72 -54.22 -2.81
C ASN A 57 51.73 -53.05 -2.74
N GLY A 58 50.71 -53.05 -3.59
CA GLY A 58 49.71 -51.98 -3.66
C GLY A 58 50.15 -50.77 -4.50
N VAL A 59 51.36 -50.76 -5.04
CA VAL A 59 51.86 -49.64 -5.86
C VAL A 59 51.18 -49.65 -7.23
N ARG A 60 50.74 -48.46 -7.66
CA ARG A 60 50.18 -48.22 -8.98
C ARG A 60 51.27 -48.39 -10.06
N VAL A 61 51.03 -49.26 -11.01
CA VAL A 61 51.84 -49.40 -12.22
C VAL A 61 50.95 -49.15 -13.42
N GLU A 62 51.29 -48.15 -14.21
CA GLU A 62 50.58 -47.81 -15.43
C GLU A 62 51.45 -48.12 -16.64
N VAL A 63 50.92 -48.96 -17.52
CA VAL A 63 51.52 -49.21 -18.84
C VAL A 63 50.68 -48.41 -19.83
N ARG A 64 51.32 -47.52 -20.60
CA ARG A 64 50.65 -46.55 -21.47
C ARG A 64 51.34 -46.47 -22.83
N ARG A 65 50.54 -46.24 -23.87
CA ARG A 65 51.00 -45.79 -25.19
C ARG A 65 51.09 -44.26 -25.23
N ILE A 66 52.20 -43.76 -25.74
CA ILE A 66 52.46 -42.36 -26.05
C ILE A 66 52.91 -42.31 -27.50
N THR A 67 51.98 -41.95 -28.36
CA THR A 67 52.23 -41.77 -29.79
C THR A 67 52.80 -40.36 -30.02
N PRO A 68 53.84 -40.17 -30.84
CA PRO A 68 54.44 -38.85 -31.04
C PRO A 68 53.47 -37.91 -31.77
N LEU A 69 53.35 -36.67 -31.26
CA LEU A 69 52.60 -35.58 -31.92
C LEU A 69 53.53 -34.61 -32.65
N ASP A 70 54.77 -34.47 -32.17
CA ASP A 70 55.80 -33.55 -32.65
C ASP A 70 56.60 -34.10 -33.84
N ASN A 71 56.43 -35.38 -34.16
CA ASN A 71 57.09 -36.05 -35.27
C ASN A 71 56.12 -36.94 -36.05
N VAL A 72 55.96 -36.69 -37.35
CA VAL A 72 55.19 -37.55 -38.25
C VAL A 72 55.98 -38.83 -38.55
N LEU A 73 55.34 -39.99 -38.41
CA LEU A 73 56.01 -41.27 -38.62
C LEU A 73 56.23 -41.58 -40.11
N VAL A 74 55.48 -40.90 -40.98
CA VAL A 74 55.54 -40.97 -42.45
C VAL A 74 55.52 -39.56 -43.01
N ASP A 75 56.51 -39.23 -43.85
CA ASP A 75 56.62 -37.94 -44.53
C ASP A 75 56.12 -38.06 -45.98
N TYR A 76 55.17 -37.22 -46.38
CA TYR A 76 54.58 -37.23 -47.72
C TYR A 76 55.40 -36.35 -48.67
N ALA A 77 56.52 -36.87 -49.18
CA ALA A 77 57.35 -36.16 -50.15
C ALA A 77 56.81 -36.28 -51.59
N ASP A 78 56.89 -35.19 -52.35
CA ASP A 78 56.35 -35.09 -53.71
C ASP A 78 57.00 -36.12 -54.66
N GLY A 79 56.17 -36.90 -55.36
CA GLY A 79 56.62 -37.98 -56.24
C GLY A 79 56.99 -39.31 -55.55
N SER A 80 56.77 -39.46 -54.24
CA SER A 80 57.04 -40.72 -53.52
C SER A 80 55.95 -41.77 -53.77
N THR A 81 56.35 -43.04 -53.92
CA THR A 81 55.39 -44.17 -53.95
C THR A 81 54.91 -44.47 -52.53
N LEU A 82 53.70 -44.04 -52.19
CA LEU A 82 53.07 -44.40 -50.91
C LEU A 82 52.69 -45.88 -50.92
N THR A 83 53.27 -46.68 -50.02
CA THR A 83 52.87 -48.08 -49.85
C THR A 83 51.64 -48.16 -48.94
N ALA A 84 50.90 -49.27 -49.00
CA ALA A 84 49.79 -49.52 -48.06
C ALA A 84 50.26 -49.41 -46.59
N THR A 85 51.49 -49.84 -46.30
CA THR A 85 52.10 -49.72 -44.97
C THR A 85 52.33 -48.27 -44.54
N ASP A 86 52.70 -47.37 -45.46
CA ASP A 86 52.89 -45.95 -45.15
C ASP A 86 51.56 -45.26 -44.85
N LEU A 87 50.53 -45.58 -45.65
CA LEU A 87 49.17 -45.09 -45.44
C LEU A 87 48.57 -45.61 -44.13
N ASP A 88 48.72 -46.91 -43.84
CA ASP A 88 48.25 -47.52 -42.60
C ASP A 88 48.99 -46.96 -41.38
N THR A 89 50.30 -46.74 -41.46
CA THR A 89 51.10 -46.19 -40.35
C THR A 89 50.69 -44.76 -40.01
N SER A 90 50.49 -43.92 -41.04
CA SER A 90 49.99 -42.55 -40.86
C SER A 90 48.58 -42.54 -40.27
N ASN A 91 47.68 -43.37 -40.78
CA ASN A 91 46.31 -43.48 -40.26
C ASN A 91 46.27 -44.01 -38.81
N LEU A 92 47.09 -45.02 -38.49
CA LEU A 92 47.22 -45.54 -37.13
C LEU A 92 47.80 -44.51 -36.16
N GLN A 93 48.77 -43.68 -36.59
CA GLN A 93 49.31 -42.60 -35.76
C GLN A 93 48.18 -41.63 -35.37
N HIS A 94 47.36 -41.21 -36.34
CA HIS A 94 46.22 -40.34 -36.08
C HIS A 94 45.16 -41.01 -35.19
N GLN A 95 44.83 -42.29 -35.43
CA GLN A 95 43.86 -43.02 -34.61
C GLN A 95 44.34 -43.17 -33.15
N TYR A 96 45.62 -43.47 -32.94
CA TYR A 96 46.18 -43.66 -31.61
C TYR A 96 46.32 -42.35 -30.84
N ASN A 97 46.69 -41.26 -31.52
CA ASN A 97 46.64 -39.92 -30.95
C ASN A 97 45.20 -39.56 -30.51
N ALA A 98 44.18 -39.87 -31.32
CA ALA A 98 42.78 -39.60 -30.96
C ALA A 98 42.31 -40.43 -29.74
N GLN A 99 42.70 -41.70 -29.67
CA GLN A 99 42.40 -42.57 -28.52
C GLN A 99 43.06 -42.09 -27.23
N GLU A 100 44.33 -41.67 -27.31
CA GLU A 100 45.09 -41.15 -26.16
C GLU A 100 44.49 -39.85 -25.61
N VAL A 101 44.01 -38.96 -26.49
CA VAL A 101 43.31 -37.74 -26.09
C VAL A 101 41.95 -38.03 -25.45
N ASP A 102 41.16 -38.94 -26.00
CA ASP A 102 39.85 -39.34 -25.44
C ASP A 102 40.00 -39.94 -24.02
N ASP A 103 40.99 -40.81 -23.84
CA ASP A 103 41.33 -41.38 -22.54
C ASP A 103 41.79 -40.31 -21.53
N ALA A 104 42.55 -39.31 -21.98
CA ALA A 104 43.01 -38.19 -21.15
C ALA A 104 41.84 -37.28 -20.74
N LEU A 105 40.93 -36.97 -21.66
CA LEU A 105 39.74 -36.15 -21.39
C LEU A 105 38.79 -36.82 -20.39
N LYS A 106 38.65 -38.15 -20.45
CA LYS A 106 37.85 -38.94 -19.49
C LYS A 106 38.47 -39.02 -18.08
N GLN A 107 39.76 -38.73 -17.94
CA GLN A 107 40.43 -38.60 -16.64
C GLN A 107 40.43 -37.15 -16.11
N GLY A 108 40.04 -36.16 -16.92
CA GLY A 108 39.98 -34.75 -16.53
C GLY A 108 38.60 -34.28 -16.06
N ILE A 109 38.39 -32.96 -16.00
CA ILE A 109 37.06 -32.36 -15.81
C ILE A 109 36.24 -32.67 -17.07
N SER A 110 35.17 -33.45 -16.91
CA SER A 110 34.24 -33.80 -17.98
C SER A 110 32.85 -33.22 -17.69
N ILE A 111 31.94 -33.22 -18.65
CA ILE A 111 30.53 -32.91 -18.39
C ILE A 111 29.78 -34.20 -18.05
N ASP A 112 29.07 -34.21 -16.93
CA ASP A 112 28.20 -35.33 -16.56
C ASP A 112 26.99 -35.36 -17.51
N GLY A 113 26.84 -36.47 -18.23
CA GLY A 113 25.74 -36.65 -19.19
C GLY A 113 24.34 -36.68 -18.55
N ALA A 114 24.23 -36.91 -17.24
CA ALA A 114 22.95 -36.91 -16.53
C ALA A 114 22.55 -35.52 -16.03
N THR A 115 23.51 -34.65 -15.70
CA THR A 115 23.25 -33.35 -15.06
C THR A 115 23.67 -32.15 -15.91
N GLY A 116 24.44 -32.35 -16.98
CA GLY A 116 24.96 -31.29 -17.84
C GLY A 116 26.03 -30.42 -17.18
N GLN A 117 26.50 -30.77 -15.98
CA GLN A 117 27.44 -29.98 -15.19
C GLN A 117 28.87 -30.56 -15.25
N PRO A 118 29.92 -29.72 -15.09
CA PRO A 118 31.27 -30.21 -14.90
C PRO A 118 31.38 -31.17 -13.70
N THR A 119 31.94 -32.35 -13.92
CA THR A 119 32.14 -33.41 -12.94
C THR A 119 33.58 -33.93 -12.95
N LEU A 120 34.02 -34.40 -11.79
CA LEU A 120 35.28 -35.12 -11.60
C LEU A 120 35.10 -36.64 -11.53
N ASN A 121 33.89 -37.17 -11.74
CA ASN A 121 33.60 -38.62 -11.72
C ASN A 121 34.22 -39.35 -10.49
N ASN A 122 33.95 -38.83 -9.29
CA ASN A 122 34.48 -39.30 -8.00
C ASN A 122 36.01 -39.18 -7.81
N GLN A 123 36.72 -38.43 -8.65
CA GLN A 123 38.12 -38.08 -8.43
C GLN A 123 38.25 -36.90 -7.46
N ARG A 124 39.37 -36.86 -6.72
CA ARG A 124 39.67 -35.76 -5.79
C ARG A 124 40.30 -34.59 -6.55
N LEU A 125 39.75 -33.39 -6.37
CA LEU A 125 40.42 -32.16 -6.76
C LEU A 125 41.50 -31.83 -5.73
N THR A 126 42.76 -31.73 -6.16
CA THR A 126 43.90 -31.40 -5.30
C THR A 126 44.68 -30.23 -5.91
N ASN A 127 45.51 -29.55 -5.12
CA ASN A 127 46.24 -28.34 -5.52
C ASN A 127 45.32 -27.16 -5.94
N VAL A 128 44.22 -26.98 -5.21
CA VAL A 128 43.33 -25.81 -5.33
C VAL A 128 43.86 -24.72 -4.38
N LEU A 129 43.95 -23.48 -4.86
CA LEU A 129 44.31 -22.32 -4.03
C LEU A 129 43.14 -21.94 -3.11
N ASP A 130 43.42 -21.13 -2.09
CA ASP A 130 42.35 -20.59 -1.24
C ASP A 130 41.41 -19.71 -2.09
N PRO A 131 40.10 -19.84 -1.93
CA PRO A 131 39.12 -19.13 -2.74
C PRO A 131 39.19 -17.63 -2.47
N THR A 132 39.21 -16.83 -3.54
CA THR A 132 39.26 -15.36 -3.47
C THR A 132 37.94 -14.72 -3.92
N ALA A 133 37.14 -15.45 -4.70
CA ALA A 133 35.79 -15.08 -5.12
C ALA A 133 34.75 -16.08 -4.59
N ALA A 134 33.48 -15.64 -4.52
CA ALA A 134 32.38 -16.44 -3.96
C ALA A 134 32.05 -17.72 -4.75
N GLN A 135 32.50 -17.82 -6.01
CA GLN A 135 32.27 -18.97 -6.89
C GLN A 135 33.49 -19.90 -6.99
N ASP A 136 34.60 -19.58 -6.33
CA ASP A 136 35.80 -20.41 -6.34
C ASP A 136 35.56 -21.73 -5.59
N ALA A 137 36.15 -22.82 -6.07
CA ALA A 137 36.18 -24.06 -5.31
C ALA A 137 37.05 -23.89 -4.06
N ALA A 138 36.47 -24.10 -2.87
CA ALA A 138 37.19 -24.00 -1.62
C ALA A 138 37.86 -25.33 -1.25
N THR A 139 39.08 -25.27 -0.69
CA THR A 139 39.64 -26.45 -0.01
C THR A 139 38.86 -26.73 1.27
N LYS A 140 38.77 -27.99 1.69
CA LYS A 140 38.17 -28.33 2.99
C LYS A 140 38.85 -27.60 4.14
N ASN A 141 40.18 -27.46 4.06
CA ASN A 141 40.97 -26.74 5.06
C ASN A 141 40.54 -25.27 5.17
N TYR A 142 40.33 -24.59 4.05
CA TYR A 142 39.86 -23.20 4.03
C TYR A 142 38.50 -23.07 4.71
N VAL A 143 37.51 -23.88 4.33
CA VAL A 143 36.15 -23.80 4.92
C VAL A 143 36.17 -24.08 6.42
N ASP A 144 36.82 -25.18 6.85
CA ASP A 144 36.84 -25.57 8.28
C ASP A 144 37.53 -24.54 9.18
N THR A 145 38.47 -23.75 8.63
CA THR A 145 39.23 -22.75 9.38
C THR A 145 38.65 -21.32 9.28
N THR A 146 37.87 -21.01 8.25
CA THR A 146 37.28 -19.67 8.04
C THR A 146 35.79 -19.57 8.35
N THR A 147 35.06 -20.70 8.48
CA THR A 147 33.61 -20.71 8.79
C THR A 147 33.24 -21.14 10.22
N GLN A 148 34.22 -21.39 11.10
CA GLN A 148 33.99 -21.37 12.55
C GLN A 148 33.75 -19.91 12.96
N PRO A 149 32.58 -19.56 13.55
CA PRO A 149 32.21 -18.16 13.72
C PRO A 149 33.09 -17.50 14.78
N VAL A 150 33.95 -16.58 14.34
CA VAL A 150 34.76 -15.70 15.17
C VAL A 150 33.92 -14.48 15.59
N ASP A 151 32.76 -14.73 16.19
CA ASP A 151 32.04 -13.70 16.91
C ASP A 151 32.29 -13.91 18.40
N ALA A 152 32.85 -12.91 19.07
CA ALA A 152 33.19 -12.98 20.49
C ALA A 152 31.93 -13.21 21.34
N GLU A 153 30.80 -12.64 20.92
CA GLU A 153 29.49 -12.79 21.56
C GLU A 153 28.94 -14.22 21.44
N LEU A 154 29.20 -14.88 20.30
CA LEU A 154 28.78 -16.27 20.07
C LEU A 154 29.70 -17.29 20.77
N THR A 155 30.95 -16.92 21.04
CA THR A 155 31.88 -17.71 21.87
C THR A 155 31.45 -17.70 23.35
N GLU A 156 30.95 -16.57 23.85
CA GLU A 156 30.32 -16.50 25.18
C GLU A 156 29.08 -17.38 25.24
N LEU A 157 28.17 -17.29 24.26
CA LEU A 157 26.96 -18.13 24.22
C LEU A 157 27.28 -19.63 24.10
N ALA A 158 28.33 -20.01 23.36
CA ALA A 158 28.78 -21.40 23.22
C ALA A 158 29.52 -21.94 24.46
N THR A 159 29.97 -21.07 25.37
CA THR A 159 30.65 -21.43 26.62
C THR A 159 29.78 -21.30 27.87
N MET A 160 28.56 -20.76 27.75
CA MET A 160 27.55 -20.81 28.81
C MET A 160 27.21 -22.26 29.16
N ALA A 161 27.24 -22.60 30.45
CA ALA A 161 26.85 -23.92 30.92
C ALA A 161 25.43 -24.24 30.45
N SER A 162 25.18 -25.49 30.04
CA SER A 162 23.91 -25.91 29.41
C SER A 162 22.67 -25.55 30.23
N ALA A 163 22.80 -25.50 31.56
CA ALA A 163 21.72 -25.09 32.47
C ALA A 163 21.35 -23.60 32.33
N THR A 164 22.34 -22.71 32.18
CA THR A 164 22.12 -21.28 32.01
C THR A 164 21.50 -20.97 30.66
N ALA A 165 21.93 -21.68 29.61
CA ALA A 165 21.34 -21.54 28.28
C ALA A 165 19.87 -21.98 28.24
N SER A 166 19.51 -23.06 28.94
CA SER A 166 18.10 -23.49 29.09
C SER A 166 17.26 -22.47 29.86
N SER A 167 17.77 -21.91 30.96
CA SER A 167 17.04 -20.90 31.74
C SER A 167 16.82 -19.59 30.98
N LEU A 168 17.72 -19.22 30.07
CA LEU A 168 17.53 -18.05 29.19
C LEU A 168 16.56 -18.32 28.04
N ALA A 169 16.48 -19.56 27.55
CA ALA A 169 15.59 -19.91 26.43
C ALA A 169 14.09 -19.80 26.78
N ASP A 170 13.74 -19.92 28.07
CA ASP A 170 12.37 -19.78 28.55
C ASP A 170 11.95 -18.30 28.74
N LEU A 171 12.90 -17.36 28.68
CA LEU A 171 12.62 -15.92 28.76
C LEU A 171 12.25 -15.36 27.38
N THR A 172 11.19 -14.57 27.33
CA THR A 172 10.78 -13.83 26.14
C THR A 172 11.73 -12.66 25.86
N GLN A 173 11.74 -12.18 24.60
CA GLN A 173 12.52 -11.00 24.21
C GLN A 173 12.23 -9.77 25.09
N ALA A 174 10.99 -9.61 25.56
CA ALA A 174 10.59 -8.52 26.45
C ALA A 174 11.17 -8.69 27.86
N GLU A 175 11.20 -9.91 28.41
CA GLU A 175 11.79 -10.19 29.71
C GLU A 175 13.31 -9.96 29.70
N VAL A 176 13.98 -10.34 28.61
CA VAL A 176 15.42 -10.07 28.43
C VAL A 176 15.70 -8.57 28.32
N GLN A 177 14.86 -7.81 27.60
CA GLN A 177 15.00 -6.35 27.48
C GLN A 177 14.73 -5.58 28.79
N ILE A 178 13.88 -6.10 29.68
CA ILE A 178 13.65 -5.50 31.01
C ILE A 178 14.87 -5.70 31.92
N LEU A 179 15.59 -6.82 31.75
CA LEU A 179 16.82 -7.13 32.49
C LEU A 179 18.05 -6.41 31.92
N ASP A 180 18.05 -6.10 30.62
CA ASP A 180 19.11 -5.32 29.95
C ASP A 180 19.10 -3.86 30.42
N GLY A 181 19.99 -3.54 31.36
CA GLY A 181 20.13 -2.23 31.99
C GLY A 181 19.59 -2.13 33.42
N ALA A 182 18.95 -3.18 33.95
CA ALA A 182 18.55 -3.23 35.35
C ALA A 182 19.76 -3.47 36.26
N THR A 183 20.09 -2.51 37.13
CA THR A 183 21.17 -2.66 38.13
C THR A 183 20.62 -3.32 39.40
N VAL A 184 20.18 -4.58 39.28
CA VAL A 184 19.58 -5.35 40.38
C VAL A 184 20.45 -6.55 40.75
N THR A 185 20.63 -6.78 42.05
CA THR A 185 21.34 -7.93 42.60
C THR A 185 20.42 -9.14 42.75
N THR A 186 20.99 -10.35 42.86
CA THR A 186 20.21 -11.56 43.19
C THR A 186 19.43 -11.40 44.50
N ASP A 187 19.97 -10.64 45.45
CA ASP A 187 19.32 -10.35 46.73
C ASP A 187 18.19 -9.32 46.61
N GLU A 188 18.17 -8.46 45.59
CA GLU A 188 17.06 -7.54 45.31
C GLU A 188 15.94 -8.25 44.56
N LEU A 189 16.28 -9.07 43.56
CA LEU A 189 15.33 -9.94 42.85
C LEU A 189 14.61 -10.90 43.80
N ASN A 190 15.34 -11.57 44.69
CA ASN A 190 14.75 -12.48 45.68
C ASN A 190 13.87 -11.77 46.73
N LYS A 191 14.05 -10.44 46.94
CA LYS A 191 13.17 -9.65 47.81
C LYS A 191 11.89 -9.18 47.10
N LEU A 192 11.92 -9.06 45.77
CA LEU A 192 10.75 -8.75 44.94
C LEU A 192 9.92 -10.02 44.65
N ASP A 193 10.54 -11.20 44.68
CA ASP A 193 9.83 -12.48 44.60
C ASP A 193 8.89 -12.66 45.82
N GLY A 194 7.59 -12.66 45.55
CA GLY A 194 6.53 -12.72 46.57
C GLY A 194 5.94 -11.37 47.01
N VAL A 195 6.40 -10.25 46.48
CA VAL A 195 5.77 -8.93 46.72
C VAL A 195 4.53 -8.79 45.82
N THR A 196 3.34 -8.72 46.43
CA THR A 196 2.06 -8.53 45.71
C THR A 196 1.64 -7.05 45.61
N ALA A 197 2.55 -6.11 45.86
CA ALA A 197 2.24 -4.68 45.86
C ALA A 197 1.95 -4.18 44.45
N THR A 198 0.85 -3.46 44.29
CA THR A 198 0.46 -2.74 43.08
C THR A 198 1.38 -1.53 42.83
N THR A 199 1.37 -0.99 41.61
CA THR A 199 2.09 0.27 41.29
C THR A 199 1.67 1.42 42.21
N ALA A 200 0.41 1.45 42.67
CA ALA A 200 -0.05 2.44 43.63
C ALA A 200 0.60 2.26 45.01
N GLU A 201 0.71 1.01 45.50
CA GLU A 201 1.35 0.69 46.78
C GLU A 201 2.87 0.95 46.74
N ILE A 202 3.55 0.64 45.64
CA ILE A 202 4.97 0.97 45.43
C ILE A 202 5.18 2.49 45.38
N ASN A 203 4.28 3.24 44.73
CA ASN A 203 4.37 4.69 44.69
C ASN A 203 4.09 5.36 46.04
N TYR A 204 3.35 4.73 46.96
CA TYR A 204 3.17 5.26 48.33
C TYR A 204 4.43 5.14 49.19
N VAL A 205 5.35 4.22 48.85
CA VAL A 205 6.65 4.10 49.53
C VAL A 205 7.77 4.87 48.82
N ASP A 206 7.51 5.43 47.64
CA ASP A 206 8.42 6.34 46.97
C ASP A 206 8.65 7.60 47.81
N GLY A 207 9.91 7.97 48.03
CA GLY A 207 10.30 9.07 48.91
C GLY A 207 10.33 8.77 50.42
N VAL A 208 10.04 7.54 50.85
CA VAL A 208 10.20 7.10 52.25
C VAL A 208 11.68 6.84 52.55
N THR A 209 12.34 7.78 53.25
CA THR A 209 13.80 7.78 53.50
C THR A 209 14.25 6.98 54.74
N SER A 210 13.32 6.38 55.48
CA SER A 210 13.57 5.50 56.64
C SER A 210 12.43 4.47 56.75
N ASN A 211 12.54 3.44 57.57
CA ASN A 211 11.44 2.53 57.87
C ASN A 211 10.11 3.30 58.10
N VAL A 212 9.03 2.90 57.42
CA VAL A 212 7.71 3.57 57.47
C VAL A 212 7.25 3.83 58.91
N GLN A 213 7.56 2.90 59.81
CA GLN A 213 7.30 3.06 61.24
C GLN A 213 7.93 4.34 61.82
N THR A 214 9.20 4.63 61.50
CA THR A 214 9.88 5.84 61.97
C THR A 214 9.31 7.11 61.35
N GLN A 215 8.81 7.07 60.10
CA GLN A 215 8.07 8.20 59.55
C GLN A 215 6.72 8.43 60.26
N LEU A 216 6.00 7.37 60.62
CA LEU A 216 4.75 7.46 61.37
C LEU A 216 4.99 7.97 62.80
N ASP A 217 6.01 7.43 63.48
CA ASP A 217 6.44 7.85 64.82
C ASP A 217 6.90 9.32 64.83
N ALA A 218 7.43 9.84 63.71
CA ALA A 218 7.78 11.25 63.57
C ALA A 218 6.59 12.17 63.27
N LYS A 219 5.45 11.63 62.80
CA LYS A 219 4.21 12.40 62.60
C LYS A 219 3.40 12.53 63.88
N GLN A 220 3.46 11.57 64.78
CA GLN A 220 2.75 11.62 66.06
C GLN A 220 3.06 12.90 66.89
N PRO A 221 4.31 13.39 67.00
CA PRO A 221 4.66 14.64 67.70
C PRO A 221 4.27 15.93 66.97
N LEU A 222 3.92 15.86 65.68
CA LEU A 222 3.54 17.02 64.87
C LEU A 222 2.07 17.42 65.07
N ASP A 223 1.27 16.54 65.66
CA ASP A 223 -0.12 16.75 66.03
C ASP A 223 -0.21 16.74 67.56
N ALA A 224 -0.56 17.90 68.12
CA ALA A 224 -0.52 18.10 69.57
C ALA A 224 -1.62 17.30 70.27
N GLU A 225 -2.80 17.22 69.66
CA GLU A 225 -3.93 16.42 70.16
C GLU A 225 -3.61 14.92 70.14
N LEU A 226 -2.97 14.43 69.07
CA LEU A 226 -2.55 13.03 68.98
C LEU A 226 -1.44 12.69 69.97
N THR A 227 -0.54 13.64 70.25
CA THR A 227 0.48 13.51 71.30
C THR A 227 -0.14 13.45 72.68
N GLU A 228 -1.13 14.30 72.96
CA GLU A 228 -1.86 14.34 74.22
C GLU A 228 -2.66 13.04 74.45
N LEU A 229 -3.31 12.53 73.40
CA LEU A 229 -4.02 11.25 73.46
C LEU A 229 -3.08 10.06 73.73
N ALA A 230 -1.91 10.03 73.09
CA ALA A 230 -0.94 8.95 73.25
C ALA A 230 -0.18 8.99 74.59
N THR A 231 -0.13 10.17 75.24
CA THR A 231 0.54 10.36 76.54
C THR A 231 -0.44 10.46 77.71
N MET A 232 -1.74 10.31 77.46
CA MET A 232 -2.78 10.31 78.48
C MET A 232 -2.55 9.20 79.51
N SER A 233 -2.68 9.54 80.79
CA SER A 233 -2.63 8.56 81.87
C SER A 233 -3.63 7.43 81.63
N SER A 234 -3.22 6.18 81.87
CA SER A 234 -4.09 5.00 81.74
C SER A 234 -5.38 5.13 82.54
N ASP A 235 -5.33 5.81 83.69
CA ASP A 235 -6.48 5.97 84.57
C ASP A 235 -7.47 7.00 84.01
N THR A 236 -6.96 8.05 83.37
CA THR A 236 -7.78 9.05 82.67
C THR A 236 -8.37 8.47 81.38
N ALA A 237 -7.59 7.72 80.63
CA ALA A 237 -8.05 7.03 79.43
C ALA A 237 -9.13 5.98 79.73
N ALA A 238 -8.98 5.22 80.83
CA ALA A 238 -10.00 4.28 81.29
C ALA A 238 -11.29 4.99 81.71
N ALA A 239 -11.19 6.08 82.47
CA ALA A 239 -12.37 6.87 82.86
C ALA A 239 -13.11 7.48 81.65
N LEU A 240 -12.38 7.93 80.62
CA LEU A 240 -13.00 8.40 79.37
C LEU A 240 -13.60 7.26 78.53
N ALA A 241 -13.00 6.06 78.54
CA ALA A 241 -13.49 4.91 77.79
C ALA A 241 -14.79 4.32 78.36
N ASP A 242 -15.01 4.49 79.67
CA ASP A 242 -16.26 4.10 80.34
C ASP A 242 -17.42 5.07 80.06
N LEU A 243 -17.13 6.27 79.52
CA LEU A 243 -18.16 7.22 79.08
C LEU A 243 -18.68 6.83 77.70
N THR A 244 -20.00 6.88 77.53
CA THR A 244 -20.64 6.72 76.23
C THR A 244 -20.39 7.94 75.34
N GLN A 245 -20.46 7.79 74.02
CA GLN A 245 -20.33 8.91 73.06
C GLN A 245 -21.28 10.08 73.39
N ALA A 246 -22.48 9.78 73.90
CA ALA A 246 -23.45 10.78 74.32
C ALA A 246 -23.02 11.51 75.60
N GLU A 247 -22.41 10.82 76.56
CA GLU A 247 -21.88 11.43 77.77
C GLU A 247 -20.70 12.34 77.45
N VAL A 248 -19.76 11.91 76.59
CA VAL A 248 -18.61 12.72 76.16
C VAL A 248 -19.07 13.99 75.42
N GLN A 249 -20.05 13.89 74.51
CA GLN A 249 -20.62 15.05 73.81
C GLN A 249 -21.43 16.00 74.71
N LEU A 250 -21.94 15.52 75.85
CA LEU A 250 -22.68 16.35 76.79
C LEU A 250 -21.75 17.26 77.61
N VAL A 251 -20.51 16.81 77.86
CA VAL A 251 -19.51 17.58 78.61
C VAL A 251 -18.61 18.43 77.70
N ASP A 252 -18.48 18.05 76.42
CA ASP A 252 -17.74 18.82 75.41
C ASP A 252 -18.41 20.17 75.13
N GLY A 253 -17.83 21.24 75.66
CA GLY A 253 -18.35 22.62 75.53
C GLY A 253 -19.29 23.08 76.67
N ALA A 254 -19.54 22.26 77.69
CA ALA A 254 -20.35 22.65 78.82
C ALA A 254 -19.60 23.64 79.74
N THR A 255 -20.00 24.91 79.77
CA THR A 255 -19.47 25.92 80.73
C THR A 255 -20.20 25.89 82.07
N LEU A 256 -20.54 24.69 82.56
CA LEU A 256 -21.30 24.52 83.79
C LEU A 256 -20.36 24.64 84.99
N SER A 257 -20.70 25.53 85.92
CA SER A 257 -20.05 25.61 87.21
C SER A 257 -20.39 24.40 88.08
N THR A 258 -19.55 24.10 89.07
CA THR A 258 -19.88 23.10 90.11
C THR A 258 -21.19 23.45 90.84
N THR A 259 -21.60 24.72 90.84
CA THR A 259 -22.89 25.17 91.39
C THR A 259 -24.06 24.74 90.51
N GLU A 260 -23.94 24.85 89.18
CA GLU A 260 -24.97 24.39 88.24
C GLU A 260 -25.08 22.87 88.21
N LEU A 261 -23.96 22.16 88.29
CA LEU A 261 -23.95 20.69 88.44
C LEU A 261 -24.57 20.25 89.77
N ASN A 262 -24.32 20.98 90.87
CA ASN A 262 -24.97 20.70 92.15
C ASN A 262 -26.48 21.01 92.18
N TYR A 263 -27.01 21.86 91.29
CA TYR A 263 -28.47 22.07 91.19
C TYR A 263 -29.20 20.89 90.55
N VAL A 264 -28.48 20.06 89.80
CA VAL A 264 -29.01 18.83 89.20
C VAL A 264 -28.53 17.57 89.94
N ASP A 265 -27.64 17.72 90.93
CA ASP A 265 -27.21 16.65 91.83
C ASP A 265 -28.39 16.17 92.69
N GLY A 266 -28.59 14.86 92.74
CA GLY A 266 -29.72 14.22 93.41
C GLY A 266 -31.08 14.34 92.70
N VAL A 267 -31.15 14.88 91.48
CA VAL A 267 -32.36 14.85 90.66
C VAL A 267 -32.54 13.45 90.08
N THR A 268 -33.42 12.64 90.69
CA THR A 268 -33.62 11.22 90.32
C THR A 268 -34.60 10.99 89.15
N SER A 269 -35.17 12.05 88.57
CA SER A 269 -36.11 12.03 87.44
C SER A 269 -35.89 13.27 86.57
N ALA A 270 -36.25 13.25 85.28
CA ALA A 270 -36.09 14.42 84.41
C ALA A 270 -36.68 15.71 85.04
N ILE A 271 -35.96 16.84 84.97
CA ILE A 271 -36.40 18.16 85.49
C ILE A 271 -37.80 18.52 84.95
N GLN A 272 -38.11 18.07 83.74
CA GLN A 272 -39.42 18.20 83.12
C GLN A 272 -40.54 17.59 83.97
N THR A 273 -40.36 16.39 84.52
CA THR A 273 -41.37 15.73 85.36
C THR A 273 -41.61 16.49 86.67
N GLN A 274 -40.61 17.21 87.18
CA GLN A 274 -40.78 18.06 88.36
C GLN A 274 -41.50 19.37 88.05
N LEU A 275 -41.32 19.92 86.83
CA LEU A 275 -42.04 21.09 86.32
C LEU A 275 -43.51 20.75 86.02
N ASP A 276 -43.76 19.61 85.39
CA ASP A 276 -45.09 19.11 85.03
C ASP A 276 -45.96 18.84 86.27
N GLY A 277 -45.35 18.48 87.41
CA GLY A 277 -46.05 18.31 88.68
C GLY A 277 -46.50 19.63 89.34
N LYS A 278 -45.97 20.79 88.91
CA LYS A 278 -46.32 22.11 89.45
C LYS A 278 -47.45 22.79 88.68
N GLN A 279 -47.65 22.44 87.40
CA GLN A 279 -48.66 23.04 86.51
C GLN A 279 -50.14 22.83 86.94
N PRO A 280 -50.57 21.68 87.50
CA PRO A 280 -51.97 21.44 87.89
C PRO A 280 -52.43 22.18 89.16
N LEU A 281 -51.50 22.84 89.86
CA LEU A 281 -51.78 23.55 91.12
C LEU A 281 -52.22 25.01 90.91
N ASP A 282 -52.16 25.50 89.67
CA ASP A 282 -52.60 26.84 89.28
C ASP A 282 -53.73 26.70 88.22
N ALA A 283 -54.96 27.05 88.64
CA ALA A 283 -56.16 26.82 87.85
C ALA A 283 -56.25 27.74 86.61
N ASP A 284 -55.67 28.94 86.68
CA ASP A 284 -55.64 29.88 85.58
C ASP A 284 -54.59 29.44 84.55
N LEU A 285 -53.44 28.94 85.01
CA LEU A 285 -52.39 28.41 84.14
C LEU A 285 -52.79 27.08 83.46
N THR A 286 -53.59 26.26 84.13
CA THR A 286 -54.18 25.03 83.57
C THR A 286 -55.13 25.37 82.41
N SER A 287 -55.94 26.43 82.55
CA SER A 287 -56.88 26.88 81.53
C SER A 287 -56.19 27.63 80.37
N LEU A 288 -55.05 28.27 80.64
CA LEU A 288 -54.26 28.98 79.63
C LEU A 288 -53.36 28.04 78.81
N SER A 289 -52.87 26.95 79.42
CA SER A 289 -51.99 25.97 78.76
C SER A 289 -52.67 25.14 77.67
N SER A 290 -54.01 25.13 77.60
CA SER A 290 -54.79 24.44 76.57
C SER A 290 -55.12 25.30 75.35
N CYS A 291 -54.82 26.61 75.38
CA CYS A 291 -54.90 27.50 74.22
C CYS A 291 -53.49 27.80 73.69
N GLN A 292 -53.18 27.37 72.47
CA GLN A 292 -51.83 27.47 71.91
C GLN A 292 -51.31 28.93 71.86
N SER A 293 -50.02 29.07 72.18
CA SER A 293 -49.25 30.33 72.26
C SER A 293 -49.50 31.27 71.08
N GLY A 294 -50.09 32.44 71.36
CA GLY A 294 -50.34 33.53 70.40
C GLY A 294 -51.80 33.97 70.27
N ALA A 295 -52.77 33.17 70.74
CA ALA A 295 -54.20 33.44 70.61
C ALA A 295 -54.79 34.45 71.62
N ALA A 296 -54.09 34.71 72.74
CA ALA A 296 -54.66 35.41 73.90
C ALA A 296 -55.06 36.88 73.66
N VAL A 297 -54.33 37.61 72.80
CA VAL A 297 -54.64 39.04 72.54
C VAL A 297 -55.84 39.18 71.59
N ASN A 298 -55.97 38.29 70.60
CA ASN A 298 -57.08 38.33 69.64
C ASN A 298 -58.36 37.69 70.20
N LEU A 299 -58.27 36.69 71.09
CA LEU A 299 -59.42 36.14 71.81
C LEU A 299 -60.09 37.18 72.72
N ALA A 300 -59.32 38.11 73.30
CA ALA A 300 -59.85 39.16 74.17
C ALA A 300 -60.68 40.22 73.42
N LEU A 301 -60.56 40.30 72.08
CA LEU A 301 -61.30 41.24 71.24
C LEU A 301 -62.60 40.67 70.67
N LEU A 302 -62.80 39.34 70.73
CA LEU A 302 -64.02 38.69 70.27
C LEU A 302 -65.16 38.88 71.29
N THR A 303 -66.31 39.32 70.81
CA THR A 303 -67.55 39.42 71.57
C THR A 303 -68.13 38.03 71.85
N SER A 304 -68.98 37.92 72.88
CA SER A 304 -69.66 36.64 73.21
C SER A 304 -70.50 36.08 72.05
N GLY A 305 -70.96 36.94 71.12
CA GLY A 305 -71.66 36.50 69.91
C GLY A 305 -70.73 35.87 68.88
N GLU A 306 -69.52 36.40 68.70
CA GLU A 306 -68.52 35.85 67.77
C GLU A 306 -67.99 34.50 68.28
N VAL A 307 -67.81 34.35 69.59
CA VAL A 307 -67.42 33.08 70.22
C VAL A 307 -68.50 32.00 70.01
N ALA A 308 -69.77 32.34 70.12
CA ALA A 308 -70.88 31.39 69.95
C ALA A 308 -71.04 30.89 68.50
N VAL A 309 -70.67 31.70 67.50
CA VAL A 309 -70.66 31.27 66.09
C VAL A 309 -69.53 30.28 65.81
N LEU A 310 -68.44 30.34 66.58
CA LEU A 310 -67.30 29.42 66.47
C LEU A 310 -67.45 28.13 67.30
N ASP A 311 -68.32 28.11 68.33
CA ASP A 311 -68.56 27.00 69.29
C ASP A 311 -69.28 25.76 68.70
N GLY A 312 -69.03 25.48 67.44
CA GLY A 312 -69.65 24.36 66.72
C GLY A 312 -69.24 24.30 65.25
N ALA A 313 -68.41 25.24 64.81
CA ALA A 313 -67.85 25.26 63.48
C ALA A 313 -66.60 24.35 63.44
N THR A 314 -66.70 23.17 62.82
CA THR A 314 -65.52 22.35 62.48
C THR A 314 -64.81 22.96 61.27
N LEU A 315 -64.04 24.01 61.52
CA LEU A 315 -63.22 24.70 60.53
C LEU A 315 -61.74 24.50 60.89
N SER A 316 -60.94 24.07 59.92
CA SER A 316 -59.49 24.13 60.01
C SER A 316 -58.99 25.58 59.99
N THR A 317 -57.77 25.80 60.49
CA THR A 317 -57.12 27.13 60.42
C THR A 317 -57.05 27.67 58.99
N ASN A 318 -56.95 26.80 57.98
CA ASN A 318 -56.90 27.18 56.58
C ASN A 318 -58.28 27.58 56.05
N GLU A 319 -59.34 26.86 56.42
CA GLU A 319 -60.72 27.23 56.06
C GLU A 319 -61.08 28.59 56.67
N LEU A 320 -60.75 28.80 57.96
CA LEU A 320 -61.04 30.05 58.65
C LEU A 320 -60.33 31.25 58.03
N ASN A 321 -59.03 31.13 57.71
CA ASN A 321 -58.28 32.19 57.04
C ASN A 321 -58.84 32.50 55.65
N THR A 322 -59.32 31.49 54.92
CA THR A 322 -59.90 31.68 53.58
C THR A 322 -61.26 32.38 53.62
N LEU A 323 -62.08 32.11 54.65
CA LEU A 323 -63.39 32.76 54.87
C LEU A 323 -63.29 34.26 55.18
N THR A 324 -62.24 34.70 55.88
CA THR A 324 -62.07 36.14 56.27
C THR A 324 -61.81 37.10 55.09
N GLY A 325 -61.57 36.58 53.88
CA GLY A 325 -61.32 37.38 52.67
C GLY A 325 -62.33 37.20 51.54
N ILE A 326 -63.32 36.31 51.68
CA ILE A 326 -64.34 36.05 50.64
C ILE A 326 -65.47 37.09 50.75
N THR A 327 -65.65 37.92 49.72
CA THR A 327 -66.76 38.89 49.62
C THR A 327 -68.01 38.33 48.92
N SER A 328 -68.11 37.00 48.77
CA SER A 328 -69.23 36.36 48.07
C SER A 328 -70.50 36.35 48.91
N THR A 329 -71.60 36.78 48.32
CA THR A 329 -72.96 36.73 48.85
C THR A 329 -73.53 35.31 48.80
N THR A 330 -74.58 35.03 49.57
CA THR A 330 -75.33 33.75 49.50
C THR A 330 -75.88 33.47 48.10
N ALA A 331 -76.19 34.50 47.31
CA ALA A 331 -76.61 34.37 45.92
C ALA A 331 -75.46 33.98 44.96
N GLU A 332 -74.22 34.32 45.28
CA GLU A 332 -73.03 33.89 44.52
C GLU A 332 -72.63 32.46 44.89
N LEU A 333 -72.65 32.13 46.19
CA LEU A 333 -72.39 30.77 46.67
C LEU A 333 -73.40 29.75 46.11
N ASN A 334 -74.69 30.10 46.05
CA ASN A 334 -75.72 29.22 45.48
C ASN A 334 -75.57 28.99 43.97
N LYS A 335 -74.87 29.88 43.22
CA LYS A 335 -74.58 29.66 41.79
C LYS A 335 -73.43 28.68 41.56
N LEU A 336 -72.62 28.42 42.58
CA LEU A 336 -71.52 27.44 42.55
C LEU A 336 -71.99 26.03 42.93
N ASP A 337 -73.20 25.88 43.48
CA ASP A 337 -73.82 24.59 43.77
C ASP A 337 -74.06 23.80 42.46
N GLY A 338 -73.41 22.65 42.32
CA GLY A 338 -73.45 21.81 41.12
C GLY A 338 -72.36 22.06 40.06
N VAL A 339 -71.44 23.00 40.28
CA VAL A 339 -70.28 23.23 39.37
C VAL A 339 -69.19 22.18 39.62
N THR A 340 -68.87 21.33 38.65
CA THR A 340 -67.82 20.28 38.73
C THR A 340 -66.48 20.71 38.10
N SER A 341 -66.15 22.00 38.10
CA SER A 341 -64.88 22.51 37.58
C SER A 341 -63.73 22.35 38.56
N THR A 342 -62.56 21.94 38.08
CA THR A 342 -61.33 21.89 38.90
C THR A 342 -60.72 23.28 39.08
N THR A 343 -59.78 23.46 40.02
CA THR A 343 -59.03 24.71 40.19
C THR A 343 -58.30 25.13 38.90
N ALA A 344 -57.82 24.18 38.11
CA ALA A 344 -57.24 24.46 36.79
C ALA A 344 -58.28 24.99 35.80
N ASN A 345 -59.50 24.44 35.79
CA ASN A 345 -60.58 24.94 34.94
C ASN A 345 -61.03 26.34 35.36
N LEU A 346 -61.17 26.58 36.67
CA LEU A 346 -61.57 27.88 37.21
C LEU A 346 -60.51 28.96 36.99
N ASN A 347 -59.23 28.63 37.16
CA ASN A 347 -58.14 29.58 36.94
C ASN A 347 -58.01 30.02 35.47
N VAL A 348 -58.29 29.11 34.52
CA VAL A 348 -58.27 29.46 33.09
C VAL A 348 -59.36 30.47 32.75
N VAL A 349 -60.56 30.33 33.32
CA VAL A 349 -61.69 31.24 33.02
C VAL A 349 -61.73 32.49 33.93
N SER A 350 -60.92 32.51 34.99
CA SER A 350 -60.87 33.62 35.95
C SER A 350 -60.35 34.89 35.27
N GLY A 351 -61.13 35.97 35.34
CA GLY A 351 -60.80 37.25 34.71
C GLY A 351 -61.03 37.29 33.19
N MET A 352 -61.43 36.18 32.56
CA MET A 352 -61.79 36.18 31.14
C MET A 352 -63.17 36.78 30.91
N THR A 353 -63.31 37.66 29.93
CA THR A 353 -64.62 38.20 29.50
C THR A 353 -65.21 37.38 28.34
N LYS A 354 -66.54 37.39 28.20
CA LYS A 354 -67.23 36.74 27.07
C LYS A 354 -66.98 37.55 25.79
N ALA A 355 -66.34 36.94 24.78
CA ALA A 355 -66.11 37.55 23.48
C ALA A 355 -67.16 37.11 22.44
N THR A 356 -67.79 38.08 21.80
CA THR A 356 -68.74 37.85 20.69
C THR A 356 -68.10 38.00 19.30
N SER A 357 -66.79 38.26 19.24
CA SER A 357 -65.95 38.29 18.02
C SER A 357 -64.50 37.95 18.37
N LEU A 358 -63.73 37.28 17.49
CA LEU A 358 -62.29 37.02 17.72
C LEU A 358 -61.44 38.12 17.07
N THR A 359 -60.48 38.64 17.83
CA THR A 359 -59.33 39.40 17.32
C THR A 359 -58.08 38.55 17.52
N SER A 360 -57.07 38.67 16.66
CA SER A 360 -56.01 37.65 16.48
C SER A 360 -54.95 37.57 17.59
N ASN A 361 -55.17 38.20 18.75
CA ASN A 361 -54.15 38.32 19.80
C ASN A 361 -54.72 38.45 21.23
N SER A 362 -55.95 37.99 21.49
CA SER A 362 -56.59 38.05 22.82
C SER A 362 -56.50 36.69 23.53
N ASP A 363 -55.69 36.62 24.59
CA ASP A 363 -55.58 35.46 25.50
C ASP A 363 -56.42 35.63 26.77
N THR A 364 -57.20 36.72 26.87
CA THR A 364 -57.95 37.13 28.07
C THR A 364 -59.46 37.02 27.89
N GLU A 365 -59.95 36.36 26.84
CA GLU A 365 -61.39 36.27 26.54
C GLU A 365 -61.82 34.86 26.13
N LEU A 366 -63.06 34.49 26.46
CA LEU A 366 -63.68 33.24 25.99
C LEU A 366 -64.62 33.52 24.81
N PRO A 367 -64.30 33.05 23.58
CA PRO A 367 -65.14 33.30 22.43
C PRO A 367 -66.42 32.47 22.47
N THR A 368 -67.53 33.08 22.06
CA THR A 368 -68.75 32.32 21.76
C THR A 368 -68.56 31.43 20.53
N SER A 369 -69.30 30.33 20.44
CA SER A 369 -69.31 29.47 19.24
C SER A 369 -69.62 30.25 17.96
N LYS A 370 -70.47 31.27 18.04
CA LYS A 370 -70.74 32.21 16.94
C LYS A 370 -69.51 33.04 16.57
N ALA A 371 -68.78 33.57 17.54
CA ALA A 371 -67.57 34.35 17.29
C ALA A 371 -66.51 33.51 16.54
N VAL A 372 -66.32 32.26 16.94
CA VAL A 372 -65.40 31.32 16.28
C VAL A 372 -65.86 31.05 14.84
N ALA A 373 -67.15 30.76 14.63
CA ALA A 373 -67.71 30.56 13.30
C ALA A 373 -67.56 31.79 12.39
N ASP A 374 -67.78 32.99 12.92
CA ASP A 374 -67.63 34.25 12.19
C ASP A 374 -66.14 34.50 11.83
N HIS A 375 -65.19 34.16 12.72
CA HIS A 375 -63.75 34.29 12.45
C HIS A 375 -63.25 33.30 11.39
N VAL A 376 -63.65 32.03 11.49
CA VAL A 376 -63.36 31.01 10.45
C VAL A 376 -63.90 31.48 9.10
N THR A 377 -65.13 32.01 9.07
CA THR A 377 -65.72 32.61 7.87
C THR A 377 -64.89 33.79 7.36
N SER A 378 -64.40 34.66 8.25
CA SER A 378 -63.55 35.79 7.89
C SER A 378 -62.19 35.38 7.31
N VAL A 379 -61.50 34.38 7.89
CA VAL A 379 -60.20 33.91 7.41
C VAL A 379 -60.34 33.23 6.05
N VAL A 380 -61.39 32.43 5.84
CA VAL A 380 -61.72 31.83 4.53
C VAL A 380 -62.02 32.90 3.48
N ASN A 381 -62.64 34.02 3.88
CA ASN A 381 -62.91 35.16 3.00
C ASN A 381 -61.65 36.03 2.70
N ALA A 382 -60.64 36.05 3.58
CA ALA A 382 -59.40 36.82 3.37
C ALA A 382 -58.49 36.24 2.27
N LEU A 383 -58.67 34.96 1.93
CA LEU A 383 -58.16 34.33 0.70
C LEU A 383 -59.01 34.67 -0.55
N GLY A 384 -59.89 35.67 -0.43
CA GLY A 384 -60.84 36.11 -1.46
C GLY A 384 -62.20 35.43 -1.35
N GLY A 385 -62.32 34.22 -0.81
CA GLY A 385 -63.54 33.42 -0.98
C GLY A 385 -63.62 32.81 -2.38
N PHE A 386 -64.08 31.56 -2.45
CA PHE A 386 -64.15 30.77 -3.68
C PHE A 386 -65.60 30.46 -3.99
N VAL A 387 -66.10 30.91 -5.14
CA VAL A 387 -67.45 30.60 -5.62
C VAL A 387 -67.35 29.76 -6.88
N ALA A 388 -67.73 28.48 -6.80
CA ALA A 388 -67.82 27.62 -7.98
C ALA A 388 -69.19 27.81 -8.66
N ILE A 389 -69.18 28.04 -9.97
CA ILE A 389 -70.39 28.15 -10.78
C ILE A 389 -70.32 27.18 -11.96
N ASN A 390 -71.47 26.60 -12.33
CA ASN A 390 -71.53 25.56 -13.37
C ASN A 390 -71.33 26.11 -14.78
N GLY A 391 -71.66 27.39 -15.01
CA GLY A 391 -71.59 27.98 -16.34
C GLY A 391 -71.78 29.49 -16.33
N PRO A 392 -71.80 30.10 -17.52
CA PRO A 392 -71.67 31.54 -17.71
C PRO A 392 -72.86 32.38 -17.20
N THR A 393 -74.02 31.76 -16.99
CA THR A 393 -75.24 32.43 -16.49
C THR A 393 -75.54 32.14 -15.02
N ASN A 394 -74.58 31.54 -14.31
CA ASN A 394 -74.74 31.13 -12.90
C ASN A 394 -73.92 31.99 -11.94
N PHE A 395 -73.49 33.19 -12.32
CA PHE A 395 -72.81 34.08 -11.38
C PHE A 395 -73.73 34.44 -10.21
N PRO A 396 -73.18 34.71 -9.01
CA PRO A 396 -73.98 35.08 -7.85
C PRO A 396 -74.91 36.26 -8.14
N ALA A 397 -76.18 36.12 -7.76
CA ALA A 397 -77.19 37.16 -7.94
C ALA A 397 -76.87 38.46 -7.17
N THR A 398 -75.97 38.40 -6.18
CA THR A 398 -75.39 39.56 -5.52
C THR A 398 -73.90 39.56 -5.81
N GLN A 399 -73.36 40.70 -6.26
CA GLN A 399 -71.93 40.82 -6.54
C GLN A 399 -71.10 40.45 -5.29
N PRO A 400 -70.20 39.46 -5.39
CA PRO A 400 -69.30 39.12 -4.29
C PRO A 400 -68.38 40.30 -3.91
N ALA A 401 -67.85 40.33 -2.69
CA ALA A 401 -66.91 41.37 -2.26
C ALA A 401 -65.67 41.48 -3.18
N GLN A 402 -64.94 42.61 -3.12
CA GLN A 402 -63.71 42.82 -3.91
C GLN A 402 -62.75 41.63 -3.71
N GLY A 403 -62.18 41.11 -4.80
CA GLY A 403 -61.16 40.07 -4.70
C GLY A 403 -61.67 38.63 -4.63
N VAL A 404 -62.99 38.40 -4.58
CA VAL A 404 -63.55 37.04 -4.56
C VAL A 404 -63.34 36.31 -5.87
N VAL A 405 -62.76 35.11 -5.84
CA VAL A 405 -62.56 34.29 -7.04
C VAL A 405 -63.84 33.53 -7.36
N VAL A 406 -64.35 33.72 -8.57
CA VAL A 406 -65.41 32.92 -9.16
C VAL A 406 -64.79 31.96 -10.17
N SER A 407 -64.93 30.67 -9.90
CA SER A 407 -64.45 29.60 -10.78
C SER A 407 -65.61 29.06 -11.59
N ILE A 408 -65.58 29.33 -12.90
CA ILE A 408 -66.52 28.83 -13.88
C ILE A 408 -66.06 27.45 -14.33
N LYS A 409 -66.90 26.43 -14.12
CA LYS A 409 -66.59 25.04 -14.50
C LYS A 409 -66.48 24.89 -16.02
N ASP A 410 -67.42 25.47 -16.74
CA ASP A 410 -67.47 25.44 -18.21
C ASP A 410 -67.91 26.81 -18.72
N VAL A 411 -67.09 27.44 -19.56
CA VAL A 411 -67.42 28.72 -20.18
C VAL A 411 -68.56 28.59 -21.21
N GLY A 412 -68.82 27.38 -21.71
CA GLY A 412 -69.85 27.07 -22.70
C GLY A 412 -69.65 27.79 -24.03
N SER A 413 -70.60 27.58 -24.94
CA SER A 413 -70.57 28.24 -26.25
C SER A 413 -70.87 29.74 -26.16
N GLY A 414 -70.05 30.55 -26.82
CA GLY A 414 -70.27 32.00 -26.98
C GLY A 414 -69.47 32.92 -26.05
N PHE A 415 -68.47 32.41 -25.33
CA PHE A 415 -67.46 33.25 -24.64
C PHE A 415 -66.43 33.80 -25.62
N THR A 416 -66.84 34.78 -26.42
CA THR A 416 -65.98 35.51 -27.35
C THR A 416 -65.53 36.83 -26.73
N THR A 417 -64.23 37.06 -26.60
CA THR A 417 -63.75 38.36 -26.12
C THR A 417 -63.84 39.40 -27.23
N SER A 418 -64.22 40.63 -26.89
CA SER A 418 -64.13 41.80 -27.78
C SER A 418 -63.36 42.89 -27.05
N SER A 419 -62.24 43.36 -27.63
CA SER A 419 -61.34 44.33 -26.98
C SER A 419 -60.90 43.89 -25.58
N ASN A 420 -60.48 42.63 -25.43
CA ASN A 420 -59.94 42.04 -24.18
C ASN A 420 -60.95 41.90 -23.03
N GLU A 421 -62.24 41.85 -23.37
CA GLU A 421 -63.33 41.77 -22.41
C GLU A 421 -64.49 40.92 -22.93
N ILE A 422 -65.26 40.33 -22.01
CA ILE A 422 -66.53 39.65 -22.29
C ILE A 422 -67.66 40.33 -21.51
N THR A 423 -68.83 40.50 -22.14
CA THR A 423 -70.07 40.86 -21.45
C THR A 423 -71.13 39.78 -21.64
N ILE A 424 -71.65 39.25 -20.54
CA ILE A 424 -72.65 38.19 -20.48
C ILE A 424 -73.97 38.81 -20.03
N THR A 425 -74.95 38.83 -20.93
CA THR A 425 -76.28 39.34 -20.62
C THR A 425 -76.99 38.42 -19.61
N ASN A 426 -77.56 39.01 -18.55
CA ASN A 426 -78.22 38.27 -17.46
C ASN A 426 -77.34 37.19 -16.79
N GLY A 427 -76.01 37.35 -16.84
CA GLY A 427 -75.05 36.37 -16.30
C GLY A 427 -75.19 36.10 -14.80
N ALA A 428 -75.76 37.05 -14.05
CA ALA A 428 -76.02 36.96 -12.60
C ALA A 428 -77.53 36.98 -12.27
N GLY A 429 -78.37 36.49 -13.20
CA GLY A 429 -79.82 36.50 -13.09
C GLY A 429 -80.50 37.60 -13.92
N THR A 430 -81.84 37.63 -13.89
CA THR A 430 -82.65 38.55 -14.72
C THR A 430 -82.29 40.01 -14.47
N ASN A 431 -82.01 40.75 -15.54
CA ASN A 431 -81.55 42.14 -15.56
C ASN A 431 -80.24 42.39 -14.80
N LYS A 432 -79.34 41.40 -14.75
CA LYS A 432 -78.01 41.51 -14.13
C LYS A 432 -76.93 40.98 -15.07
N ASN A 433 -76.32 41.86 -15.83
CA ASN A 433 -75.25 41.52 -16.76
C ASN A 433 -73.94 41.31 -16.00
N VAL A 434 -73.10 40.41 -16.51
CA VAL A 434 -71.75 40.16 -15.99
C VAL A 434 -70.73 40.65 -17.00
N ARG A 435 -69.73 41.41 -16.58
CA ARG A 435 -68.69 41.98 -17.44
C ARG A 435 -67.31 41.59 -16.93
N ILE A 436 -66.53 40.85 -17.72
CA ILE A 436 -65.22 40.29 -17.36
C ILE A 436 -64.14 40.99 -18.19
N THR A 437 -63.28 41.77 -17.53
CA THR A 437 -62.20 42.54 -18.16
C THR A 437 -60.84 41.85 -18.04
N GLY A 438 -59.82 42.36 -18.73
CA GLY A 438 -58.42 42.03 -18.44
C GLY A 438 -57.93 40.73 -19.05
N PHE A 439 -58.61 40.19 -20.07
CA PHE A 439 -58.07 39.07 -20.82
C PHE A 439 -56.76 39.46 -21.52
N PRO A 440 -55.74 38.56 -21.56
CA PRO A 440 -54.49 38.81 -22.29
C PRO A 440 -54.72 39.17 -23.78
N SER A 441 -53.79 39.91 -24.40
CA SER A 441 -53.87 40.37 -25.79
C SER A 441 -54.11 39.25 -26.80
N GLU A 442 -53.62 38.06 -26.50
CA GLU A 442 -53.71 36.84 -27.30
C GLU A 442 -55.16 36.35 -27.46
N TYR A 443 -56.04 36.73 -26.53
CA TYR A 443 -57.46 36.37 -26.58
C TYR A 443 -58.33 37.42 -27.28
N ALA A 444 -57.78 38.55 -27.76
CA ALA A 444 -58.56 39.61 -28.39
C ALA A 444 -59.27 39.09 -29.66
N ALA A 445 -60.62 39.07 -29.63
CA ALA A 445 -61.46 38.45 -30.68
C ALA A 445 -61.41 36.91 -30.77
N ALA A 446 -60.87 36.24 -29.74
CA ALA A 446 -60.91 34.77 -29.63
C ALA A 446 -62.21 34.29 -28.97
N THR A 447 -62.74 33.18 -29.46
CA THR A 447 -63.79 32.40 -28.79
C THR A 447 -63.14 31.31 -27.96
N LEU A 448 -63.39 31.30 -26.65
CA LEU A 448 -62.94 30.22 -25.78
C LEU A 448 -63.68 28.92 -26.13
N VAL A 449 -62.99 27.80 -26.00
CA VAL A 449 -63.51 26.47 -26.37
C VAL A 449 -64.45 25.95 -25.29
N ASP A 450 -65.57 25.35 -25.70
CA ASP A 450 -66.53 24.65 -24.82
C ASP A 450 -65.82 23.58 -23.96
N ASP A 451 -66.31 23.36 -22.73
CA ASP A 451 -65.74 22.50 -21.68
C ASP A 451 -64.38 22.97 -21.12
N THR A 452 -63.97 24.22 -21.37
CA THR A 452 -62.84 24.83 -20.66
C THR A 452 -63.32 25.62 -19.44
N GLY A 453 -62.55 25.56 -18.36
CA GLY A 453 -62.86 26.32 -17.14
C GLY A 453 -62.26 27.73 -17.19
N LEU A 454 -62.79 28.63 -16.38
CA LEU A 454 -62.28 30.00 -16.27
C LEU A 454 -62.33 30.48 -14.83
N GLN A 455 -61.26 31.11 -14.37
CA GLN A 455 -61.22 31.80 -13.09
C GLN A 455 -61.20 33.30 -13.31
N VAL A 456 -62.10 33.98 -12.62
CA VAL A 456 -62.22 35.44 -12.62
C VAL A 456 -62.33 35.94 -11.19
N THR A 457 -61.95 37.19 -10.95
CA THR A 457 -61.99 37.79 -9.62
C THR A 457 -62.96 38.95 -9.60
N SER A 458 -63.81 39.02 -8.57
CA SER A 458 -64.81 40.07 -8.37
C SER A 458 -64.14 41.44 -8.25
N ASP A 459 -64.63 42.40 -9.03
CA ASP A 459 -64.22 43.79 -8.96
C ASP A 459 -65.44 44.69 -8.70
N ILE A 460 -65.53 45.19 -7.47
CA ILE A 460 -66.61 46.09 -7.04
C ILE A 460 -66.24 47.56 -7.18
N THR A 461 -64.97 47.88 -7.50
CA THR A 461 -64.46 49.26 -7.58
C THR A 461 -65.23 50.12 -8.59
N ASN A 462 -65.90 49.48 -9.56
CA ASN A 462 -66.74 50.14 -10.57
C ASN A 462 -68.08 49.41 -10.83
N SER A 463 -68.54 48.52 -9.95
CA SER A 463 -69.81 47.81 -10.17
C SER A 463 -70.98 48.81 -10.15
N ASP A 464 -71.81 48.77 -11.19
CA ASP A 464 -73.02 49.60 -11.22
C ASP A 464 -74.21 48.73 -10.84
N THR A 465 -74.42 48.60 -9.53
CA THR A 465 -75.55 47.87 -8.96
C THR A 465 -76.80 48.74 -8.86
N SER A 466 -76.74 49.99 -9.34
CA SER A 466 -77.82 50.98 -9.24
C SER A 466 -78.64 51.12 -10.52
N SER A 467 -78.09 50.74 -11.68
CA SER A 467 -78.77 50.78 -12.98
C SER A 467 -79.59 49.52 -13.28
N THR A 468 -80.53 49.62 -14.24
CA THR A 468 -81.29 48.46 -14.75
C THR A 468 -81.02 48.30 -16.26
N PRO A 469 -80.44 47.17 -16.73
CA PRO A 469 -79.93 46.04 -15.96
C PRO A 469 -78.62 46.38 -15.22
N GLN A 470 -78.45 45.82 -14.01
CA GLN A 470 -77.24 46.00 -13.19
C GLN A 470 -76.03 45.34 -13.85
N VAL A 471 -74.82 45.88 -13.62
CA VAL A 471 -73.57 45.30 -14.15
C VAL A 471 -72.66 44.82 -13.03
N HIS A 472 -72.52 43.51 -12.94
CA HIS A 472 -71.58 42.78 -12.11
C HIS A 472 -70.24 42.66 -12.81
N ARG A 473 -69.13 43.06 -12.17
CA ARG A 473 -67.81 43.15 -12.84
C ARG A 473 -66.81 42.17 -12.26
N TYR A 474 -65.98 41.61 -13.14
CA TYR A 474 -64.90 40.70 -12.79
C TYR A 474 -63.68 40.97 -13.65
N VAL A 475 -62.52 40.48 -13.22
CA VAL A 475 -61.25 40.54 -13.96
C VAL A 475 -60.79 39.11 -14.23
N TYR A 476 -60.34 38.83 -15.45
CA TYR A 476 -59.73 37.56 -15.82
C TYR A 476 -58.52 37.24 -14.93
N HIS A 477 -58.42 35.99 -14.50
CA HIS A 477 -57.25 35.51 -13.77
C HIS A 477 -56.54 34.39 -14.55
N LYS A 478 -57.26 33.31 -14.89
CA LYS A 478 -56.67 32.15 -15.60
C LYS A 478 -57.73 31.32 -16.31
N GLN A 479 -57.40 30.77 -17.49
CA GLN A 479 -58.16 29.72 -18.15
C GLN A 479 -57.67 28.33 -17.70
N LEU A 480 -58.59 27.40 -17.49
CA LEU A 480 -58.33 25.99 -17.16
C LEU A 480 -58.55 25.14 -18.42
N ALA A 481 -57.58 24.29 -18.77
CA ALA A 481 -57.65 23.43 -19.95
C ALA A 481 -58.78 22.39 -19.83
N LYS A 482 -59.28 21.91 -20.97
CA LYS A 482 -60.29 20.86 -21.03
C LYS A 482 -59.71 19.53 -20.56
N GLU A 483 -60.43 18.79 -19.73
CA GLU A 483 -59.97 17.51 -19.17
C GLU A 483 -59.63 16.47 -20.26
N SER A 484 -60.36 16.47 -21.39
CA SER A 484 -60.04 15.59 -22.53
C SER A 484 -58.70 15.91 -23.16
N ASP A 485 -58.33 17.19 -23.25
CA ASP A 485 -57.09 17.60 -23.91
C ASP A 485 -55.90 17.33 -22.99
N VAL A 486 -56.08 17.50 -21.67
CA VAL A 486 -55.08 17.09 -20.66
C VAL A 486 -54.87 15.58 -20.70
N LYS A 487 -55.95 14.79 -20.86
CA LYS A 487 -55.84 13.34 -21.04
C LYS A 487 -55.15 12.98 -22.34
N SER A 488 -55.56 13.55 -23.48
CA SER A 488 -54.93 13.27 -24.78
C SER A 488 -53.44 13.61 -24.78
N LEU A 489 -53.05 14.76 -24.21
CA LEU A 489 -51.64 15.12 -24.06
C LEU A 489 -50.88 14.12 -23.17
N SER A 490 -51.52 13.63 -22.10
CA SER A 490 -50.93 12.61 -21.25
C SER A 490 -50.80 11.27 -21.99
N ASP A 491 -51.80 10.89 -22.79
CA ASP A 491 -51.77 9.68 -23.62
C ASP A 491 -50.68 9.77 -24.69
N ASP A 492 -50.52 10.91 -25.38
CA ASP A 492 -49.47 11.16 -26.37
C ASP A 492 -48.06 11.09 -25.75
N ILE A 493 -47.88 11.65 -24.54
CA ILE A 493 -46.62 11.55 -23.79
C ILE A 493 -46.33 10.10 -23.39
N ASN A 494 -47.35 9.36 -22.96
CA ASN A 494 -47.21 7.96 -22.58
C ASN A 494 -46.90 7.08 -23.80
N ASP A 495 -47.54 7.32 -24.96
CA ASP A 495 -47.22 6.65 -26.21
C ASP A 495 -45.78 6.93 -26.63
N PHE A 496 -45.34 8.19 -26.57
CA PHE A 496 -43.94 8.54 -26.86
C PHE A 496 -42.95 7.83 -25.92
N ASN A 497 -43.21 7.80 -24.61
CA ASN A 497 -42.38 7.12 -23.63
C ASN A 497 -42.39 5.58 -23.79
N ALA A 498 -43.49 5.01 -24.27
CA ALA A 498 -43.57 3.58 -24.57
C ALA A 498 -42.69 3.22 -25.78
N ARG A 499 -42.71 4.07 -26.82
CA ARG A 499 -42.06 3.79 -28.11
C ARG A 499 -40.61 4.26 -28.22
N TYR A 500 -40.17 5.22 -27.39
CA TYR A 500 -38.77 5.65 -27.29
C TYR A 500 -38.23 5.43 -25.88
N ARG A 501 -37.37 4.42 -25.70
CA ARG A 501 -36.82 4.04 -24.39
C ARG A 501 -35.30 4.13 -24.35
N VAL A 502 -34.76 4.44 -23.18
CA VAL A 502 -33.32 4.39 -22.90
C VAL A 502 -33.09 3.37 -21.79
N VAL A 503 -32.38 2.28 -22.10
CA VAL A 503 -32.25 1.11 -21.21
C VAL A 503 -30.79 0.78 -21.00
N ASP A 504 -30.48 0.12 -19.88
CA ASP A 504 -29.11 -0.33 -19.63
C ASP A 504 -28.77 -1.60 -20.42
N THR A 505 -29.74 -2.52 -20.63
CA THR A 505 -29.59 -3.71 -21.48
C THR A 505 -30.84 -4.02 -22.31
N ILE A 506 -30.66 -4.66 -23.46
CA ILE A 506 -31.73 -4.94 -24.44
C ILE A 506 -32.53 -6.23 -24.17
N THR A 507 -32.07 -7.06 -23.23
CA THR A 507 -32.73 -8.33 -22.91
C THR A 507 -33.87 -8.15 -21.91
N GLY A 508 -35.02 -8.77 -22.18
CA GLY A 508 -36.13 -8.84 -21.23
C GLY A 508 -37.07 -7.61 -21.21
N LEU A 509 -37.04 -6.78 -22.25
CA LEU A 509 -38.01 -5.68 -22.39
C LEU A 509 -39.40 -6.24 -22.75
N GLY A 510 -40.42 -5.82 -22.01
CA GLY A 510 -41.83 -6.12 -22.29
C GLY A 510 -42.50 -5.02 -23.14
N ASP A 511 -43.68 -5.29 -23.66
CA ASP A 511 -44.48 -4.37 -24.49
C ASP A 511 -43.66 -3.79 -25.67
N ASN A 512 -43.31 -4.67 -26.61
CA ASN A 512 -42.51 -4.30 -27.78
C ASN A 512 -43.40 -4.28 -29.02
N ASP A 513 -43.70 -3.07 -29.51
CA ASP A 513 -44.43 -2.86 -30.75
C ASP A 513 -43.47 -2.70 -31.93
N GLU A 514 -43.94 -3.00 -33.15
CA GLU A 514 -43.14 -2.83 -34.36
C GLU A 514 -42.65 -1.38 -34.49
N GLY A 515 -41.34 -1.24 -34.70
CA GLY A 515 -40.71 0.07 -34.89
C GLY A 515 -40.40 0.83 -33.60
N ASP A 516 -40.60 0.23 -32.42
CA ASP A 516 -40.14 0.81 -31.16
C ASP A 516 -38.63 1.04 -31.19
N LEU A 517 -38.20 2.22 -30.73
CA LEU A 517 -36.82 2.65 -30.72
C LEU A 517 -36.26 2.60 -29.30
N VAL A 518 -35.10 1.98 -29.15
CA VAL A 518 -34.43 1.84 -27.85
C VAL A 518 -32.98 2.24 -27.95
N TYR A 519 -32.49 3.10 -27.06
CA TYR A 519 -31.06 3.30 -26.85
C TYR A 519 -30.57 2.36 -25.74
N ALA A 520 -29.75 1.38 -26.09
CA ALA A 520 -29.17 0.43 -25.15
C ALA A 520 -27.77 0.91 -24.73
N LYS A 521 -27.58 1.22 -23.43
CA LYS A 521 -26.33 1.80 -22.91
C LYS A 521 -25.20 0.79 -22.78
N ASP A 522 -25.48 -0.48 -22.53
CA ASP A 522 -24.48 -1.56 -22.50
C ASP A 522 -23.77 -1.74 -23.84
N THR A 523 -24.47 -1.49 -24.93
CA THR A 523 -23.98 -1.63 -26.31
C THR A 523 -23.73 -0.30 -26.99
N ASP A 524 -24.05 0.82 -26.34
CA ASP A 524 -23.96 2.20 -26.83
C ASP A 524 -24.60 2.41 -28.21
N LYS A 525 -25.79 1.82 -28.43
CA LYS A 525 -26.44 1.72 -29.75
C LYS A 525 -27.93 2.06 -29.72
N MET A 526 -28.40 2.66 -30.82
CA MET A 526 -29.83 2.74 -31.15
C MET A 526 -30.28 1.40 -31.76
N MET A 527 -31.38 0.88 -31.24
CA MET A 527 -32.03 -0.37 -31.62
C MET A 527 -33.47 -0.09 -32.06
N VAL A 528 -34.00 -0.88 -32.99
CA VAL A 528 -35.40 -0.89 -33.42
C VAL A 528 -35.97 -2.27 -33.22
N TYR A 529 -37.17 -2.38 -32.66
CA TYR A 529 -37.85 -3.65 -32.51
C TYR A 529 -38.45 -4.12 -33.84
N ASP A 530 -38.10 -5.35 -34.24
CA ASP A 530 -38.69 -6.04 -35.38
C ASP A 530 -39.55 -7.21 -34.87
N SER A 531 -40.86 -7.01 -34.94
CA SER A 531 -41.91 -7.94 -34.53
C SER A 531 -41.98 -9.19 -35.39
N THR A 532 -41.44 -9.18 -36.62
CA THR A 532 -41.35 -10.38 -37.47
C THR A 532 -40.34 -11.38 -36.91
N THR A 533 -39.28 -10.87 -36.28
CA THR A 533 -38.24 -11.70 -35.65
C THR A 533 -38.30 -11.72 -34.12
N SER A 534 -39.26 -11.01 -33.52
CA SER A 534 -39.42 -10.80 -32.07
C SER A 534 -38.11 -10.41 -31.37
N ALA A 535 -37.35 -9.50 -31.99
CA ALA A 535 -36.04 -9.11 -31.51
C ALA A 535 -35.73 -7.64 -31.81
N TYR A 536 -34.99 -7.01 -30.90
CA TYR A 536 -34.39 -5.71 -31.16
C TYR A 536 -33.19 -5.87 -32.10
N LYS A 537 -33.22 -5.13 -33.21
CA LYS A 537 -32.12 -5.04 -34.17
C LYS A 537 -31.46 -3.68 -34.02
N GLU A 538 -30.15 -3.62 -34.26
CA GLU A 538 -29.48 -2.31 -34.35
C GLU A 538 -30.12 -1.49 -35.47
N VAL A 539 -30.36 -0.19 -35.22
CA VAL A 539 -30.75 0.75 -36.27
C VAL A 539 -29.56 0.94 -37.19
N GLN A 540 -29.51 0.13 -38.24
CA GLN A 540 -28.45 0.21 -39.24
C GLN A 540 -28.80 1.27 -40.29
N SER A 541 -27.83 2.12 -40.65
CA SER A 541 -27.90 2.82 -41.94
C SER A 541 -27.63 1.78 -43.02
N VAL A 542 -28.67 1.11 -43.51
CA VAL A 542 -28.52 0.10 -44.55
C VAL A 542 -27.98 0.77 -45.81
N GLY A 543 -26.81 0.34 -46.29
CA GLY A 543 -26.39 0.64 -47.66
C GLY A 543 -27.45 0.05 -48.60
N SER A 544 -28.25 0.88 -49.26
CA SER A 544 -29.33 0.38 -50.13
C SER A 544 -28.75 -0.41 -51.31
N PHE A 545 -28.83 -1.74 -51.27
CA PHE A 545 -28.41 -2.63 -52.35
C PHE A 545 -29.59 -2.93 -53.28
N ASN A 546 -29.63 -2.29 -54.46
CA ASN A 546 -30.73 -2.44 -55.40
C ASN A 546 -30.34 -3.32 -56.58
N ILE A 547 -31.09 -4.40 -56.85
CA ILE A 547 -30.94 -5.18 -58.08
C ILE A 547 -31.55 -4.38 -59.23
N ASN A 548 -30.75 -4.17 -60.28
CA ASN A 548 -31.18 -3.44 -61.47
C ASN A 548 -31.80 -4.38 -62.50
N THR A 549 -32.93 -3.95 -63.04
CA THR A 549 -33.46 -4.47 -64.29
C THR A 549 -32.97 -3.61 -65.46
N LEU A 550 -32.92 -4.20 -66.65
CA LEU A 550 -32.57 -3.48 -67.88
C LEU A 550 -33.82 -3.09 -68.65
N SER A 551 -33.78 -1.90 -69.25
CA SER A 551 -34.79 -1.43 -70.21
C SER A 551 -34.12 -0.75 -71.41
N SER A 552 -34.86 -0.63 -72.52
CA SER A 552 -34.32 -0.13 -73.78
C SER A 552 -33.93 1.35 -73.70
N TYR A 553 -32.70 1.67 -74.11
CA TYR A 553 -32.29 3.04 -74.38
C TYR A 553 -32.62 3.40 -75.84
N ASN A 554 -33.34 4.50 -76.08
CA ASN A 554 -33.68 4.96 -77.44
C ASN A 554 -32.56 5.87 -77.97
N GLY A 555 -31.67 5.31 -78.79
CA GLY A 555 -30.55 6.03 -79.40
C GLY A 555 -29.41 5.12 -79.84
N THR A 556 -28.26 5.72 -80.21
CA THR A 556 -27.06 4.98 -80.65
C THR A 556 -26.59 3.99 -79.59
N GLY A 557 -26.36 2.74 -80.00
CA GLY A 557 -25.94 1.64 -79.12
C GLY A 557 -27.04 0.98 -78.31
N GLY A 558 -28.29 1.46 -78.39
CA GLY A 558 -29.45 0.91 -77.67
C GLY A 558 -30.44 0.16 -78.56
N ASN A 559 -31.73 0.45 -78.39
CA ASN A 559 -32.89 -0.16 -79.08
C ASN A 559 -33.15 -1.63 -78.76
N SER A 560 -32.69 -2.10 -77.60
CA SER A 560 -33.04 -3.40 -77.05
C SER A 560 -33.23 -3.31 -75.54
N ALA A 561 -34.23 -4.00 -75.00
CA ALA A 561 -34.44 -4.13 -73.56
C ALA A 561 -33.74 -5.37 -72.96
N SER A 562 -33.11 -6.19 -73.79
CA SER A 562 -32.36 -7.39 -73.39
C SER A 562 -31.05 -7.53 -74.17
N PHE A 563 -30.13 -8.34 -73.66
CA PHE A 563 -28.89 -8.67 -74.37
C PHE A 563 -29.20 -9.47 -75.63
N ASN A 564 -28.86 -8.91 -76.80
CA ASN A 564 -29.19 -9.44 -78.11
C ASN A 564 -27.97 -9.55 -79.05
N GLY A 565 -26.75 -9.34 -78.54
CA GLY A 565 -25.51 -9.37 -79.33
C GLY A 565 -25.23 -8.11 -80.17
N THR A 566 -26.08 -7.08 -80.12
CA THR A 566 -25.89 -5.84 -80.92
C THR A 566 -26.02 -4.55 -80.10
N ALA A 567 -26.92 -4.51 -79.12
CA ALA A 567 -27.04 -3.38 -78.21
C ALA A 567 -25.97 -3.46 -77.10
N TYR A 568 -25.29 -2.34 -76.85
CA TYR A 568 -24.31 -2.20 -75.76
C TYR A 568 -24.74 -1.18 -74.70
N ARG A 569 -25.87 -0.48 -74.90
CA ARG A 569 -26.39 0.55 -73.99
C ARG A 569 -27.81 0.24 -73.52
N PHE A 570 -28.01 0.25 -72.20
CA PHE A 570 -29.27 -0.09 -71.54
C PHE A 570 -29.56 0.87 -70.40
N VAL A 571 -30.83 1.07 -70.04
CA VAL A 571 -31.25 1.91 -68.89
C VAL A 571 -31.47 1.02 -67.67
N LEU A 572 -30.88 1.43 -66.53
CA LEU A 572 -31.00 0.75 -65.24
C LEU A 572 -32.21 1.24 -64.45
N SER A 573 -32.85 0.36 -63.68
CA SER A 573 -33.98 0.74 -62.81
C SER A 573 -33.58 1.58 -61.60
N ASN A 574 -32.36 1.41 -61.07
CA ASN A 574 -31.81 2.16 -59.94
C ASN A 574 -30.37 2.59 -60.22
N PRO A 575 -30.14 3.51 -61.18
CA PRO A 575 -28.80 3.85 -61.64
C PRO A 575 -27.96 4.55 -60.55
N PRO A 576 -26.66 4.23 -60.44
CA PRO A 576 -25.74 4.97 -59.58
C PRO A 576 -25.32 6.31 -60.20
N THR A 577 -24.58 7.13 -59.43
CA THR A 577 -23.89 8.32 -59.97
C THR A 577 -22.53 7.99 -60.60
N LEU A 578 -21.88 6.92 -60.14
CA LEU A 578 -20.57 6.48 -60.60
C LEU A 578 -20.61 4.97 -60.92
N ALA A 579 -19.91 4.55 -61.98
CA ALA A 579 -19.86 3.14 -62.40
C ALA A 579 -19.30 2.21 -61.31
N GLN A 580 -18.42 2.71 -60.44
CA GLN A 580 -17.79 1.95 -59.35
C GLN A 580 -18.79 1.53 -58.26
N GLN A 581 -19.98 2.13 -58.22
CA GLN A 581 -21.03 1.75 -57.28
C GLN A 581 -21.83 0.54 -57.77
N LEU A 582 -21.54 -0.01 -58.97
CA LEU A 582 -22.21 -1.19 -59.50
C LEU A 582 -21.34 -2.43 -59.38
N ILE A 583 -21.94 -3.50 -58.88
CA ILE A 583 -21.48 -4.86 -59.15
C ILE A 583 -22.25 -5.34 -60.38
N CYS A 584 -21.60 -5.31 -61.54
CA CYS A 584 -22.17 -5.80 -62.79
C CYS A 584 -21.50 -7.12 -63.18
N SER A 585 -22.28 -8.18 -63.32
CA SER A 585 -21.84 -9.46 -63.86
C SER A 585 -22.65 -9.81 -65.09
N VAL A 586 -21.97 -10.32 -66.12
CA VAL A 586 -22.55 -10.82 -67.36
C VAL A 586 -21.98 -12.21 -67.60
N ASN A 587 -22.84 -13.21 -67.75
CA ASN A 587 -22.51 -14.64 -67.84
C ASN A 587 -21.57 -15.12 -66.72
N GLY A 588 -21.78 -14.62 -65.50
CA GLY A 588 -20.96 -14.97 -64.33
C GLY A 588 -19.61 -14.26 -64.26
N VAL A 589 -19.24 -13.44 -65.25
CA VAL A 589 -18.00 -12.66 -65.24
C VAL A 589 -18.28 -11.24 -64.74
N LEU A 590 -17.61 -10.86 -63.66
CA LEU A 590 -17.62 -9.50 -63.13
C LEU A 590 -17.00 -8.53 -64.14
N GLN A 591 -17.75 -7.50 -64.48
CA GLN A 591 -17.36 -6.48 -65.44
C GLN A 591 -16.62 -5.35 -64.71
N LYS A 592 -15.59 -4.80 -65.36
CA LYS A 592 -14.79 -3.70 -64.81
C LYS A 592 -15.55 -2.37 -64.92
N PRO A 593 -15.73 -1.61 -63.82
CA PRO A 593 -16.28 -0.25 -63.90
C PRO A 593 -15.22 0.73 -64.40
N ASN A 594 -15.60 1.61 -65.32
CA ASN A 594 -14.75 2.68 -65.86
C ASN A 594 -15.29 4.06 -65.51
N THR A 595 -14.37 5.02 -65.34
CA THR A 595 -14.69 6.45 -65.18
C THR A 595 -15.02 7.09 -66.54
N GLY A 596 -16.05 7.93 -66.61
CA GLY A 596 -16.45 8.64 -67.83
C GLY A 596 -17.85 8.25 -68.32
N THR A 597 -18.36 8.96 -69.33
CA THR A 597 -19.74 8.83 -69.85
C THR A 597 -19.83 8.27 -71.27
N GLY A 598 -18.70 7.98 -71.91
CA GLY A 598 -18.60 7.33 -73.23
C GLY A 598 -18.52 5.81 -73.13
N GLN A 599 -18.66 5.11 -74.26
CA GLN A 599 -18.45 3.66 -74.33
C GLN A 599 -16.96 3.36 -74.05
N PRO A 600 -16.63 2.54 -73.02
CA PRO A 600 -15.25 2.23 -72.69
C PRO A 600 -14.67 1.17 -73.63
N SER A 601 -13.34 1.01 -73.65
CA SER A 601 -12.67 -0.04 -74.43
C SER A 601 -12.76 -1.43 -73.80
N GLU A 602 -13.03 -1.52 -72.49
CA GLU A 602 -13.22 -2.77 -71.72
C GLU A 602 -14.26 -2.54 -70.61
N GLY A 603 -15.04 -3.55 -70.22
CA GLY A 603 -15.95 -3.49 -69.08
C GLY A 603 -17.19 -2.62 -69.33
N PHE A 604 -17.53 -1.73 -68.40
CA PHE A 604 -18.69 -0.84 -68.53
C PHE A 604 -18.45 0.59 -67.98
N ALA A 605 -19.29 1.53 -68.40
CA ALA A 605 -19.36 2.91 -67.89
C ALA A 605 -20.82 3.32 -67.63
N ILE A 606 -21.04 4.42 -66.90
CA ILE A 606 -22.36 4.96 -66.60
C ILE A 606 -22.51 6.36 -67.21
N ASN A 607 -23.62 6.60 -67.91
CA ASN A 607 -23.99 7.90 -68.45
C ASN A 607 -25.45 8.21 -68.11
N GLY A 608 -25.64 9.06 -67.10
CA GLY A 608 -26.96 9.28 -66.51
C GLY A 608 -27.53 7.96 -66.02
N SER A 609 -28.75 7.62 -66.45
CA SER A 609 -29.42 6.37 -66.08
C SER A 609 -29.00 5.15 -66.91
N SER A 610 -28.04 5.30 -67.83
CA SER A 610 -27.64 4.22 -68.74
C SER A 610 -26.32 3.57 -68.35
N ILE A 611 -26.27 2.24 -68.43
CA ILE A 611 -25.04 1.46 -68.48
C ILE A 611 -24.60 1.27 -69.94
N LEU A 612 -23.30 1.40 -70.20
CA LEU A 612 -22.66 1.21 -71.51
C LEU A 612 -21.58 0.15 -71.38
N PHE A 613 -21.73 -0.98 -72.06
CA PHE A 613 -20.70 -2.03 -72.15
C PHE A 613 -19.69 -1.72 -73.26
N SER A 614 -18.45 -2.16 -73.10
CA SER A 614 -17.41 -1.97 -74.12
C SER A 614 -17.74 -2.67 -75.43
N ASP A 615 -18.30 -3.87 -75.36
CA ASP A 615 -18.83 -4.62 -76.50
C ASP A 615 -20.27 -5.08 -76.22
N PRO A 616 -21.13 -5.24 -77.25
CA PRO A 616 -22.48 -5.75 -77.07
C PRO A 616 -22.51 -7.13 -76.39
N PRO A 617 -23.19 -7.29 -75.25
CA PRO A 617 -23.32 -8.59 -74.60
C PRO A 617 -24.04 -9.60 -75.51
N ALA A 618 -23.56 -10.85 -75.50
CA ALA A 618 -24.09 -11.93 -76.34
C ALA A 618 -25.59 -12.16 -76.12
N ASN A 619 -26.30 -12.59 -77.17
CA ASN A 619 -27.74 -12.83 -77.11
C ASN A 619 -28.08 -13.88 -76.03
N GLY A 620 -28.99 -13.54 -75.12
CA GLY A 620 -29.43 -14.43 -74.04
C GLY A 620 -28.43 -14.63 -72.90
N ALA A 621 -27.39 -13.78 -72.79
CA ALA A 621 -26.48 -13.81 -71.66
C ALA A 621 -27.19 -13.47 -70.32
N ASP A 622 -26.89 -14.23 -69.28
CA ASP A 622 -27.39 -13.99 -67.93
C ASP A 622 -26.68 -12.78 -67.33
N PHE A 623 -27.36 -12.01 -66.48
CA PHE A 623 -26.74 -10.91 -65.76
C PHE A 623 -27.28 -10.76 -64.35
N PHE A 624 -26.44 -10.19 -63.49
CA PHE A 624 -26.90 -9.56 -62.26
C PHE A 624 -26.17 -8.23 -62.11
N ILE A 625 -26.92 -7.16 -61.85
CA ILE A 625 -26.38 -5.81 -61.71
C ILE A 625 -26.92 -5.22 -60.42
N ILE A 626 -26.06 -4.94 -59.43
CA ILE A 626 -26.46 -4.41 -58.12
C ILE A 626 -25.86 -3.03 -57.92
N THR A 627 -26.68 -2.04 -57.56
CA THR A 627 -26.23 -0.73 -57.09
C THR A 627 -25.98 -0.77 -55.60
N LEU A 628 -24.77 -0.42 -55.16
CA LEU A 628 -24.39 -0.25 -53.76
C LEU A 628 -24.65 1.19 -53.29
N GLY A 629 -25.16 1.37 -52.07
CA GLY A 629 -25.43 2.69 -51.48
C GLY A 629 -24.17 3.55 -51.26
N SER A 630 -24.34 4.83 -50.90
CA SER A 630 -23.25 5.81 -50.75
C SER A 630 -22.38 5.64 -49.51
N ALA A 631 -22.75 4.77 -48.57
CA ALA A 631 -21.99 4.48 -47.36
C ALA A 631 -21.43 3.04 -47.39
N VAL A 632 -20.26 2.85 -48.00
CA VAL A 632 -19.38 1.71 -47.70
C VAL A 632 -18.27 2.26 -46.81
N ASN A 633 -18.51 2.31 -45.50
CA ASN A 633 -17.51 2.79 -44.56
C ASN A 633 -16.59 1.61 -44.16
N VAL A 634 -15.35 1.62 -44.65
CA VAL A 634 -14.23 0.89 -44.02
C VAL A 634 -13.14 1.93 -43.75
N ALA A 635 -13.39 2.84 -42.81
CA ALA A 635 -12.44 3.92 -42.52
C ALA A 635 -11.26 3.46 -41.65
N THR A 636 -11.42 2.42 -40.83
CA THR A 636 -10.37 1.91 -39.95
C THR A 636 -10.71 0.48 -39.54
N VAL A 637 -9.70 -0.40 -39.49
CA VAL A 637 -9.84 -1.68 -38.78
C VAL A 637 -10.13 -1.36 -37.33
N SER A 638 -11.30 -1.76 -36.82
CA SER A 638 -11.61 -1.66 -35.40
C SER A 638 -10.62 -2.50 -34.59
N ASP A 639 -10.49 -2.23 -33.29
CA ASP A 639 -9.83 -3.17 -32.38
C ASP A 639 -10.43 -4.58 -32.58
N GLU A 640 -9.56 -5.60 -32.59
CA GLU A 640 -9.89 -7.00 -32.90
C GLU A 640 -10.43 -7.28 -34.32
N GLY A 641 -10.47 -6.28 -35.21
CA GLY A 641 -10.98 -6.42 -36.58
C GLY A 641 -10.17 -7.41 -37.45
N ILE A 642 -8.88 -7.56 -37.15
CA ILE A 642 -7.97 -8.53 -37.79
C ILE A 642 -7.66 -9.66 -36.81
N SER A 643 -8.15 -10.87 -37.13
CA SER A 643 -7.70 -12.11 -36.49
C SER A 643 -6.58 -12.74 -37.30
N GLU A 644 -5.82 -13.67 -36.70
CA GLU A 644 -4.70 -14.34 -37.37
C GLU A 644 -5.10 -14.98 -38.71
N ALA A 645 -6.30 -15.57 -38.79
CA ALA A 645 -6.84 -16.17 -40.03
C ALA A 645 -7.13 -15.15 -41.14
N LYS A 646 -7.27 -13.86 -40.79
CA LYS A 646 -7.47 -12.76 -41.75
C LYS A 646 -6.15 -12.19 -42.26
N LEU A 647 -5.02 -12.58 -41.68
CA LEU A 647 -3.68 -12.29 -42.19
C LEU A 647 -3.24 -13.42 -43.15
N HIS A 648 -2.60 -13.07 -44.26
CA HIS A 648 -2.03 -14.04 -45.21
C HIS A 648 -0.76 -14.68 -44.60
N ILE A 649 -0.97 -15.61 -43.66
CA ILE A 649 0.08 -16.34 -42.96
C ILE A 649 0.33 -17.71 -43.60
N SER A 650 1.59 -18.09 -43.78
CA SER A 650 1.97 -19.37 -44.38
C SER A 650 2.00 -20.55 -43.40
N ASN A 651 1.87 -20.29 -42.10
CA ASN A 651 1.87 -21.28 -41.01
C ASN A 651 1.02 -20.78 -39.84
N ALA A 652 0.57 -21.69 -38.97
CA ALA A 652 -0.02 -21.33 -37.69
C ALA A 652 1.10 -20.93 -36.71
N GLY A 653 0.89 -19.84 -35.98
CA GLY A 653 1.83 -19.35 -34.97
C GLY A 653 1.64 -20.01 -33.61
N THR A 654 2.60 -19.83 -32.71
CA THR A 654 2.51 -20.13 -31.28
C THR A 654 2.97 -18.92 -30.47
N ASN A 655 2.60 -18.86 -29.18
CA ASN A 655 2.98 -17.76 -28.30
C ASN A 655 4.50 -17.54 -28.29
N GLY A 656 4.94 -16.30 -28.53
CA GLY A 656 6.36 -15.91 -28.57
C GLY A 656 6.96 -15.74 -29.97
N GLN A 657 6.19 -16.01 -31.03
CA GLN A 657 6.60 -15.78 -32.42
C GLN A 657 6.25 -14.37 -32.90
N PHE A 658 6.91 -13.91 -33.96
CA PHE A 658 6.60 -12.66 -34.65
C PHE A 658 6.30 -12.91 -36.14
N LEU A 659 5.56 -11.99 -36.78
CA LEU A 659 5.27 -12.07 -38.21
C LEU A 659 6.45 -11.50 -39.02
N GLN A 660 7.19 -12.37 -39.72
CA GLN A 660 8.21 -11.94 -40.66
C GLN A 660 7.66 -11.94 -42.09
N LYS A 661 8.05 -10.95 -42.90
CA LYS A 661 7.75 -10.94 -44.34
C LYS A 661 8.59 -12.01 -45.04
N GLN A 662 7.95 -12.94 -45.74
CA GLN A 662 8.62 -13.80 -46.71
C GLN A 662 8.49 -13.24 -48.13
N SER A 663 9.63 -12.95 -48.75
CA SER A 663 9.71 -12.51 -50.16
C SER A 663 9.81 -13.67 -51.17
N GLY A 664 9.56 -14.91 -50.74
CA GLY A 664 9.53 -16.09 -51.62
C GLY A 664 8.32 -16.12 -52.57
N THR A 665 8.28 -17.08 -53.49
CA THR A 665 7.33 -17.19 -54.61
C THR A 665 5.84 -17.27 -54.22
N SER A 666 5.52 -17.57 -52.95
CA SER A 666 4.13 -17.54 -52.46
C SER A 666 3.73 -16.24 -51.77
N GLY A 667 4.67 -15.33 -51.46
CA GLY A 667 4.45 -14.00 -50.89
C GLY A 667 3.51 -13.92 -49.67
N GLY A 668 4.02 -13.56 -48.50
CA GLY A 668 3.15 -13.40 -47.32
C GLY A 668 3.88 -13.07 -46.04
N LEU A 669 3.17 -13.26 -44.93
CA LEU A 669 3.73 -13.25 -43.60
C LEU A 669 3.92 -14.70 -43.13
N THR A 670 4.93 -14.96 -42.33
CA THR A 670 5.12 -16.26 -41.67
C THR A 670 5.42 -16.01 -40.21
N TRP A 671 4.83 -16.80 -39.32
CA TRP A 671 5.20 -16.77 -37.92
C TRP A 671 6.59 -17.39 -37.78
N ALA A 672 7.52 -16.62 -37.25
CA ALA A 672 8.90 -17.01 -37.03
C ALA A 672 9.27 -16.87 -35.55
N ASP A 673 10.09 -17.80 -35.08
CA ASP A 673 10.71 -17.70 -33.77
C ASP A 673 11.68 -16.51 -33.74
N VAL A 674 11.72 -15.80 -32.61
CA VAL A 674 12.75 -14.79 -32.36
C VAL A 674 14.11 -15.48 -32.32
N ASN A 675 14.98 -15.20 -33.29
CA ASN A 675 16.34 -15.75 -33.32
C ASN A 675 17.19 -15.06 -32.25
N THR A 676 17.31 -15.70 -31.08
CA THR A 676 18.10 -15.22 -29.94
C THR A 676 19.55 -15.71 -29.95
N SER A 677 19.98 -16.46 -30.97
CA SER A 677 21.27 -17.19 -30.94
C SER A 677 22.35 -16.64 -31.88
N THR A 678 22.10 -15.56 -32.64
CA THR A 678 23.13 -14.99 -33.54
C THR A 678 23.14 -13.46 -33.54
N ILE A 679 23.92 -12.88 -32.63
CA ILE A 679 24.40 -11.49 -32.77
C ILE A 679 25.55 -11.52 -33.78
N PRO A 680 25.50 -10.81 -34.92
CA PRO A 680 26.64 -10.69 -35.81
C PRO A 680 27.73 -9.89 -35.10
N VAL A 681 28.80 -10.56 -34.64
CA VAL A 681 30.00 -9.90 -34.09
C VAL A 681 31.04 -9.71 -35.20
N ALA A 682 31.54 -8.49 -35.35
CA ALA A 682 32.64 -8.18 -36.26
C ALA A 682 33.97 -8.76 -35.72
N ASN A 683 34.95 -8.99 -36.61
CA ASN A 683 36.29 -9.39 -36.20
C ASN A 683 37.08 -8.16 -35.74
N GLU A 684 37.28 -8.02 -34.43
CA GLU A 684 37.76 -6.81 -33.75
C GLU A 684 39.29 -6.75 -33.57
N ALA A 685 40.06 -7.50 -34.37
CA ALA A 685 41.51 -7.64 -34.21
C ALA A 685 42.31 -6.32 -34.38
N THR A 686 41.67 -5.21 -34.79
CA THR A 686 42.32 -3.90 -35.00
C THR A 686 41.83 -2.80 -34.07
N ASP A 687 40.80 -3.03 -33.24
CA ASP A 687 40.19 -1.98 -32.42
C ASP A 687 40.87 -1.86 -31.05
N ALA A 688 41.39 -0.66 -30.76
CA ALA A 688 42.14 -0.38 -29.54
C ALA A 688 41.25 -0.20 -28.29
N GLU A 689 39.93 -0.08 -28.48
CA GLU A 689 38.93 0.06 -27.42
C GLU A 689 37.71 -0.82 -27.71
N CYS A 690 37.76 -2.07 -27.25
CA CYS A 690 36.62 -2.98 -27.31
C CYS A 690 35.79 -2.85 -26.03
N PHE A 691 34.46 -2.85 -26.13
CA PHE A 691 33.58 -2.85 -24.95
C PHE A 691 33.15 -4.28 -24.64
N PRO A 692 33.52 -4.84 -23.46
CA PRO A 692 33.15 -6.20 -23.10
C PRO A 692 31.63 -6.33 -22.93
N VAL A 693 31.04 -7.35 -23.54
CA VAL A 693 29.64 -7.74 -23.28
C VAL A 693 29.65 -8.84 -22.22
N PHE A 694 29.11 -8.54 -21.04
CA PHE A 694 28.91 -9.54 -19.99
C PHE A 694 27.58 -10.26 -20.23
N THR A 695 27.63 -11.57 -20.51
CA THR A 695 26.45 -12.43 -20.56
C THR A 695 26.45 -13.37 -19.35
N THR A 696 25.26 -13.71 -18.87
CA THR A 696 25.09 -14.80 -17.90
C THR A 696 24.11 -15.80 -18.51
N ALA A 697 24.03 -17.03 -18.01
CA ALA A 697 23.03 -17.99 -18.48
C ALA A 697 21.57 -17.52 -18.30
N ALA A 698 21.34 -16.38 -17.61
CA ALA A 698 20.02 -15.85 -17.26
C ALA A 698 19.63 -14.54 -17.98
N THR A 699 20.47 -13.99 -18.87
CA THR A 699 20.06 -12.80 -19.65
C THR A 699 19.25 -13.21 -20.86
N GLY A 700 17.92 -13.19 -20.72
CA GLY A 700 16.97 -13.15 -21.84
C GLY A 700 17.10 -11.86 -22.67
N ASP A 701 16.04 -11.50 -23.40
CA ASP A 701 15.94 -10.47 -24.47
C ASP A 701 16.27 -9.00 -24.11
N GLN A 702 17.24 -8.74 -23.24
CA GLN A 702 17.73 -7.40 -22.94
C GLN A 702 18.88 -7.03 -23.89
N ALA A 703 18.77 -5.87 -24.54
CA ALA A 703 19.82 -5.36 -25.41
C ALA A 703 21.17 -5.22 -24.66
N PRO A 704 22.32 -5.46 -25.32
CA PRO A 704 23.64 -5.34 -24.69
C PRO A 704 23.81 -3.94 -24.07
N LYS A 705 23.99 -3.88 -22.75
CA LYS A 705 24.30 -2.61 -22.06
C LYS A 705 25.80 -2.37 -22.14
N THR A 706 26.22 -1.41 -22.97
CA THR A 706 27.61 -0.93 -22.98
C THR A 706 27.67 0.43 -22.30
N ASN A 707 28.57 0.57 -21.33
CA ASN A 707 28.92 1.85 -20.73
C ASN A 707 30.42 2.07 -20.95
N THR A 708 30.80 3.29 -21.32
CA THR A 708 32.18 3.72 -21.60
C THR A 708 33.17 3.51 -20.44
N GLY A 709 32.67 3.14 -19.26
CA GLY A 709 33.45 2.92 -18.06
C GLY A 709 34.21 1.60 -17.97
N LEU A 710 34.09 0.66 -18.92
CA LEU A 710 34.83 -0.60 -18.98
C LEU A 710 35.29 -0.90 -20.42
N ILE A 711 36.60 -0.88 -20.65
CA ILE A 711 37.23 -1.02 -21.97
C ILE A 711 38.25 -2.16 -21.92
N TYR A 712 38.14 -3.12 -22.82
CA TYR A 712 39.20 -4.08 -23.12
C TYR A 712 40.06 -3.55 -24.27
N ASN A 713 41.36 -3.44 -24.06
CA ASN A 713 42.29 -3.07 -25.12
C ASN A 713 42.85 -4.33 -25.75
N SER A 714 42.36 -4.69 -26.94
CA SER A 714 42.75 -5.91 -27.65
C SER A 714 44.24 -5.98 -28.02
N ASN A 715 44.90 -4.83 -28.14
CA ASN A 715 46.33 -4.73 -28.45
C ASN A 715 47.25 -5.09 -27.26
N THR A 716 46.79 -4.85 -26.02
CA THR A 716 47.59 -5.06 -24.80
C THR A 716 47.07 -6.21 -23.93
N GLY A 717 45.84 -6.67 -24.17
CA GLY A 717 45.20 -7.71 -23.38
C GLY A 717 44.70 -7.23 -22.02
N TYR A 718 44.73 -5.92 -21.73
CA TYR A 718 44.33 -5.36 -20.45
C TYR A 718 42.90 -4.82 -20.46
N PHE A 719 42.21 -5.00 -19.33
CA PHE A 719 40.95 -4.32 -19.02
C PHE A 719 41.22 -3.01 -18.30
N LYS A 720 40.52 -1.95 -18.69
CA LYS A 720 40.55 -0.61 -18.09
C LYS A 720 39.15 -0.23 -17.64
N ALA A 721 38.99 0.17 -16.37
CA ALA A 721 37.76 0.76 -15.87
C ALA A 721 37.94 2.26 -15.59
N ALA A 722 36.92 3.08 -15.83
CA ALA A 722 36.94 4.51 -15.50
C ALA A 722 36.87 4.74 -13.97
N SER A 723 36.19 3.87 -13.24
CA SER A 723 36.16 3.83 -11.77
C SER A 723 35.68 2.47 -11.26
N TYR A 724 36.31 1.93 -10.21
CA TYR A 724 35.77 0.79 -9.45
C TYR A 724 35.01 1.34 -8.25
N GLY A 725 33.68 1.40 -8.32
CA GLY A 725 32.84 1.93 -7.25
C GLY A 725 32.03 0.82 -6.55
N SER A 726 32.16 0.71 -5.24
CA SER A 726 31.18 0.03 -4.37
C SER A 726 30.17 1.07 -3.88
N THR A 727 28.87 0.81 -3.99
CA THR A 727 27.81 1.66 -3.42
C THR A 727 27.66 1.53 -1.89
N THR A 728 28.50 0.72 -1.25
CA THR A 728 28.51 0.59 0.21
C THR A 728 29.94 0.61 0.73
N GLN A 729 30.20 1.60 1.60
CA GLN A 729 31.41 1.87 2.37
C GLN A 729 32.47 2.78 1.72
N SER A 730 32.35 4.05 2.12
CA SER A 730 33.41 5.01 2.41
C SER A 730 34.81 4.43 2.65
N GLY A 731 35.78 4.90 1.87
CA GLY A 731 37.13 5.20 2.39
C GLY A 731 38.30 4.39 1.88
N ASN A 732 38.14 3.13 1.46
CA ASN A 732 39.30 2.26 1.19
C ASN A 732 39.30 1.67 -0.22
N GLY A 733 39.63 2.51 -1.21
CA GLY A 733 39.84 2.08 -2.59
C GLY A 733 41.27 1.56 -2.80
N PHE A 734 41.42 0.24 -2.86
CA PHE A 734 42.64 -0.42 -3.31
C PHE A 734 42.83 -0.14 -4.81
N THR A 735 43.72 0.80 -5.14
CA THR A 735 44.02 1.19 -6.52
C THR A 735 45.11 0.27 -7.09
N TRP A 736 44.71 -0.72 -7.89
CA TRP A 736 45.64 -1.41 -8.79
C TRP A 736 45.99 -0.47 -9.93
N MET A 737 47.18 0.10 -9.90
CA MET A 737 47.81 0.58 -11.12
C MET A 737 48.66 -0.59 -11.69
N GLY A 738 48.78 -0.75 -12.99
CA GLY A 738 49.59 -1.83 -13.57
C GLY A 738 51.09 -1.48 -13.53
N PRO A 739 52.00 -2.47 -13.53
CA PRO A 739 53.41 -2.22 -13.73
C PRO A 739 53.61 -1.53 -15.10
N GLY A 740 54.20 -0.33 -15.11
CA GLY A 740 54.44 0.45 -16.34
C GLY A 740 53.53 1.66 -16.56
N SER A 741 52.59 1.96 -15.65
CA SER A 741 51.82 3.21 -15.68
C SER A 741 52.71 4.42 -15.38
N THR A 742 52.95 5.27 -16.38
CA THR A 742 53.76 6.51 -16.27
C THR A 742 52.97 7.72 -15.77
N SER A 743 51.88 7.53 -15.00
CA SER A 743 51.15 8.67 -14.44
C SER A 743 51.93 9.28 -13.26
N SER A 744 52.64 10.36 -13.55
CA SER A 744 53.29 11.25 -12.59
C SER A 744 52.29 11.72 -11.53
N GLY A 745 52.38 11.22 -10.29
CA GLY A 745 51.64 11.86 -9.19
C GLY A 745 51.45 11.12 -7.88
N THR A 746 51.51 9.78 -7.82
CA THR A 746 51.02 9.09 -6.62
C THR A 746 51.87 7.87 -6.26
N ASN A 747 52.19 7.71 -4.96
CA ASN A 747 52.88 6.53 -4.41
C ASN A 747 52.19 5.25 -4.90
N ALA A 748 52.91 4.41 -5.63
CA ALA A 748 52.37 3.19 -6.21
C ALA A 748 52.86 1.97 -5.42
N GLY A 749 51.92 1.25 -4.83
CA GLY A 749 52.14 -0.08 -4.25
C GLY A 749 51.57 -1.14 -5.19
N TYR A 750 52.40 -2.08 -5.63
CA TYR A 750 51.96 -3.22 -6.45
C TYR A 750 52.30 -4.54 -5.77
N LEU A 751 51.42 -5.52 -5.99
CA LEU A 751 51.69 -6.93 -5.72
C LEU A 751 52.25 -7.54 -7.01
N ASP A 752 53.49 -8.00 -6.97
CA ASP A 752 54.03 -8.87 -8.01
C ASP A 752 54.25 -10.29 -7.45
N HIS A 753 54.70 -11.21 -8.30
CA HIS A 753 54.97 -12.58 -7.89
C HIS A 753 56.15 -12.70 -6.89
N ASN A 754 56.85 -11.60 -6.58
CA ASN A 754 57.95 -11.52 -5.63
C ASN A 754 57.58 -10.80 -4.31
N GLY A 755 56.39 -10.21 -4.21
CA GLY A 755 55.85 -9.63 -2.97
C GLY A 755 55.19 -8.25 -3.14
N ILE A 756 55.12 -7.50 -2.04
CA ILE A 756 54.62 -6.11 -2.02
C ILE A 756 55.79 -5.17 -2.28
N LEU A 757 55.81 -4.52 -3.44
CA LEU A 757 56.78 -3.46 -3.75
C LEU A 757 56.14 -2.09 -3.49
N LEU A 758 56.65 -1.36 -2.50
CA LEU A 758 56.25 0.01 -2.18
C LEU A 758 57.32 0.97 -2.74
N SER A 759 56.98 1.71 -3.79
CA SER A 759 57.90 2.65 -4.44
C SER A 759 57.46 4.10 -4.27
N GLY A 760 58.42 4.98 -3.94
CA GLY A 760 58.20 6.41 -3.74
C GLY A 760 59.07 7.19 -4.70
N THR A 761 58.52 8.25 -5.30
CA THR A 761 59.28 9.09 -6.22
C THR A 761 60.09 10.14 -5.45
N SER A 762 61.40 10.15 -5.76
CA SER A 762 62.42 11.20 -5.61
C SER A 762 62.60 12.02 -4.31
N SER A 763 61.78 11.91 -3.26
CA SER A 763 62.11 12.57 -1.96
C SER A 763 61.37 12.05 -0.72
N GLY A 764 60.55 10.99 -0.80
CA GLY A 764 59.74 10.50 0.33
C GLY A 764 59.97 9.03 0.66
N ALA A 765 60.16 8.70 1.95
CA ALA A 765 60.16 7.31 2.41
C ALA A 765 58.77 6.66 2.28
N CYS A 766 58.75 5.44 1.76
CA CYS A 766 57.58 4.57 1.75
C CYS A 766 57.50 3.79 3.05
N SER A 767 56.29 3.59 3.57
CA SER A 767 56.07 2.75 4.74
C SER A 767 55.00 1.71 4.44
N LEU A 768 55.27 0.46 4.77
CA LEU A 768 54.24 -0.54 4.98
C LEU A 768 53.60 -0.23 6.34
N ARG A 769 52.29 0.04 6.38
CA ARG A 769 51.56 0.42 7.59
C ARG A 769 50.45 -0.59 7.84
N PHE A 770 50.35 -1.07 9.06
CA PHE A 770 49.22 -1.82 9.60
C PHE A 770 48.48 -0.87 10.54
N CYS A 771 47.45 -0.23 10.00
CA CYS A 771 46.67 0.74 10.76
C CYS A 771 45.84 0.04 11.84
N GLY A 772 45.69 0.69 12.99
CA GLY A 772 44.65 0.36 13.96
C GLY A 772 43.28 0.82 13.46
N ASN A 773 42.41 1.19 14.37
CA ASN A 773 41.05 1.65 14.06
C ASN A 773 40.97 2.98 13.26
N THR A 774 42.09 3.63 12.96
CA THR A 774 42.15 4.83 12.10
C THR A 774 43.41 4.80 11.24
N GLU A 775 43.36 5.34 10.03
CA GLU A 775 44.49 5.39 9.09
C GLU A 775 45.72 6.18 9.61
N SER A 776 45.53 6.98 10.66
CA SER A 776 46.58 7.79 11.28
C SER A 776 47.33 7.07 12.41
N VAL A 777 46.79 5.96 12.93
CA VAL A 777 47.41 5.13 13.97
C VAL A 777 47.83 3.83 13.32
N TYR A 778 49.13 3.52 13.28
CA TYR A 778 49.60 2.30 12.63
C TYR A 778 50.92 1.80 13.23
N VAL A 779 51.13 0.49 13.16
CA VAL A 779 52.46 -0.12 13.28
C VAL A 779 53.00 -0.35 11.87
N GLY A 780 54.25 -0.03 11.59
CA GLY A 780 54.72 -0.10 10.21
C GLY A 780 56.22 -0.11 10.04
N PHE A 781 56.65 -0.68 8.91
CA PHE A 781 58.05 -0.68 8.48
C PHE A 781 58.23 0.45 7.46
N LYS A 782 59.05 1.44 7.78
CA LYS A 782 59.31 2.61 6.94
C LYS A 782 60.72 2.55 6.36
N SER A 783 60.87 2.80 5.06
CA SER A 783 62.18 2.94 4.43
C SER A 783 62.88 4.22 4.90
N ALA A 784 64.20 4.31 4.73
CA ALA A 784 64.96 5.49 5.13
C ALA A 784 64.46 6.75 4.38
N GLY A 785 64.24 7.85 5.12
CA GLY A 785 63.62 9.10 4.66
C GLY A 785 64.37 9.90 3.60
N SER A 786 65.62 9.56 3.33
CA SER A 786 66.50 10.27 2.39
C SER A 786 67.03 9.26 1.37
N ALA A 787 66.93 9.59 0.08
CA ALA A 787 67.21 8.71 -1.06
C ALA A 787 68.42 7.79 -0.79
N LEU A 788 68.19 6.47 -0.85
CA LEU A 788 69.26 5.46 -0.88
C LEU A 788 70.12 5.76 -2.12
N THR A 789 71.25 6.45 -1.94
CA THR A 789 72.00 7.07 -3.04
C THR A 789 73.00 6.13 -3.72
N SER A 790 73.21 4.93 -3.18
CA SER A 790 73.79 3.79 -3.91
C SER A 790 73.67 2.50 -3.08
N GLY A 791 73.00 1.47 -3.60
CA GLY A 791 72.97 0.12 -3.04
C GLY A 791 71.65 -0.29 -2.36
N THR A 792 71.18 -1.51 -2.67
CA THR A 792 70.05 -2.15 -1.99
C THR A 792 70.48 -2.61 -0.60
N ILE A 793 69.79 -2.14 0.44
CA ILE A 793 69.96 -2.65 1.81
C ILE A 793 68.94 -3.77 2.02
N LEU A 794 69.42 -5.01 2.14
CA LEU A 794 68.58 -6.17 2.46
C LEU A 794 68.79 -6.57 3.93
N TRP A 795 67.79 -6.39 4.79
CA TRP A 795 67.85 -6.92 6.15
C TRP A 795 67.45 -8.39 6.16
N THR A 796 68.41 -9.26 6.44
CA THR A 796 68.13 -10.70 6.61
C THR A 796 67.60 -10.94 8.02
N LEU A 797 66.38 -11.47 8.13
CA LEU A 797 65.81 -11.93 9.40
C LEU A 797 66.54 -13.19 9.91
N PRO A 798 66.60 -13.43 11.23
CA PRO A 798 67.10 -14.68 11.78
C PRO A 798 66.28 -15.87 11.28
N THR A 799 66.93 -17.01 11.08
CA THR A 799 66.29 -18.23 10.56
C THR A 799 65.44 -18.97 11.59
N ALA A 800 65.46 -18.53 12.85
CA ALA A 800 64.69 -19.10 13.95
C ALA A 800 63.92 -17.98 14.67
N ASP A 801 62.79 -18.34 15.26
CA ASP A 801 62.03 -17.42 16.12
C ASP A 801 62.83 -17.07 17.39
N GLY A 802 62.53 -15.90 17.96
CA GLY A 802 63.16 -15.45 19.19
C GLY A 802 62.67 -16.25 20.39
N SER A 803 63.49 -16.38 21.41
CA SER A 803 63.02 -16.86 22.71
C SER A 803 62.31 -15.74 23.48
N ASN A 804 61.41 -16.11 24.39
CA ASN A 804 60.69 -15.15 25.22
C ASN A 804 61.68 -14.25 25.99
N GLY A 805 61.51 -12.93 25.87
CA GLY A 805 62.44 -11.94 26.43
C GLY A 805 63.58 -11.54 25.49
N GLN A 806 63.58 -11.93 24.22
CA GLN A 806 64.55 -11.45 23.22
C GLN A 806 63.99 -10.32 22.33
N ALA A 807 64.86 -9.40 21.92
CA ALA A 807 64.57 -8.37 20.93
C ALA A 807 65.42 -8.59 19.68
N LEU A 808 64.86 -8.21 18.52
CA LEU A 808 65.57 -8.24 17.25
C LEU A 808 66.53 -7.06 17.19
N THR A 809 67.82 -7.34 17.07
CA THR A 809 68.89 -6.33 17.04
C THR A 809 69.62 -6.36 15.70
N THR A 810 70.16 -5.22 15.27
CA THR A 810 71.01 -5.12 14.08
C THR A 810 72.46 -4.92 14.50
N ASN A 811 73.39 -5.58 13.82
CA ASN A 811 74.83 -5.36 14.00
C ASN A 811 75.39 -4.26 13.07
N GLY A 812 74.53 -3.56 12.34
CA GLY A 812 74.93 -2.53 11.36
C GLY A 812 75.43 -3.08 10.02
N SER A 813 75.45 -4.39 9.81
CA SER A 813 75.88 -5.05 8.55
C SER A 813 74.74 -5.78 7.84
N SER A 814 73.54 -5.22 7.91
CA SER A 814 72.34 -5.73 7.23
C SER A 814 71.84 -7.12 7.67
N THR A 815 72.32 -7.64 8.81
CA THR A 815 71.80 -8.87 9.43
C THR A 815 71.09 -8.53 10.73
N LEU A 816 69.90 -9.09 10.92
CA LEU A 816 69.13 -9.00 12.16
C LEU A 816 69.32 -10.29 12.96
N SER A 817 69.48 -10.17 14.28
CA SER A 817 69.68 -11.29 15.21
C SER A 817 68.87 -11.10 16.50
N TRP A 818 68.31 -12.18 17.05
CA TRP A 818 67.68 -12.15 18.38
C TRP A 818 68.75 -12.01 19.47
N SER A 819 68.52 -11.09 20.40
CA SER A 819 69.36 -10.84 21.58
C SER A 819 68.47 -10.81 22.81
N ASP A 820 68.91 -11.37 23.93
CA ASP A 820 68.21 -11.24 25.21
C ASP A 820 68.03 -9.76 25.60
N VAL A 821 66.83 -9.42 26.05
CA VAL A 821 66.50 -8.12 26.65
C VAL A 821 66.81 -8.22 28.14
N SER A 822 68.07 -8.04 28.53
CA SER A 822 68.42 -7.90 29.94
C SER A 822 67.96 -6.54 30.46
N SER A 823 67.01 -6.52 31.40
CA SER A 823 66.64 -5.32 32.15
C SER A 823 67.65 -5.06 33.28
N THR A 824 68.64 -4.20 33.03
CA THR A 824 69.01 -3.27 34.09
C THR A 824 67.99 -2.15 33.98
N SER A 825 67.07 -2.10 34.95
CA SER A 825 66.28 -0.87 35.12
C SER A 825 67.30 0.27 35.25
N GLY A 826 67.08 1.46 34.69
CA GLY A 826 65.88 1.92 34.02
C GLY A 826 65.90 3.42 33.74
N ASP A 827 64.69 3.96 33.58
CA ASP A 827 64.34 5.38 33.58
C ASP A 827 62.81 5.42 33.78
N GLY A 828 62.25 5.37 34.99
CA GLY A 828 62.23 6.37 36.07
C GLY A 828 60.74 6.43 36.48
N THR A 829 60.26 5.89 37.60
CA THR A 829 60.55 6.29 38.98
C THR A 829 60.06 5.22 40.00
N MET A 830 60.75 4.08 40.11
CA MET A 830 60.90 3.27 41.35
C MET A 830 61.67 1.96 41.06
N TYR A 831 62.74 1.71 41.81
CA TYR A 831 63.60 0.51 41.72
C TYR A 831 63.39 -0.40 42.92
N LYS A 832 63.25 -1.72 42.70
CA LYS A 832 63.23 -2.74 43.77
C LYS A 832 64.58 -3.47 43.79
N ASN A 833 65.33 -3.36 44.87
CA ASN A 833 66.57 -4.10 45.08
C ASN A 833 66.28 -5.49 45.70
N THR A 834 66.89 -6.55 45.16
CA THR A 834 66.85 -7.92 45.72
C THR A 834 68.24 -8.56 45.80
N LEU A 835 69.29 -7.75 45.67
CA LEU A 835 70.67 -8.21 45.59
C LEU A 835 71.24 -8.58 46.97
N THR A 836 72.18 -9.54 46.97
CA THR A 836 72.93 -9.98 48.17
C THR A 836 74.41 -9.60 48.06
N ILE A 837 74.93 -8.85 49.04
CA ILE A 837 76.38 -8.61 49.16
C ILE A 837 77.01 -9.90 49.69
N SER A 838 77.82 -10.56 48.88
CA SER A 838 78.37 -11.90 49.19
C SER A 838 79.88 -11.91 49.41
N ASN A 839 80.56 -10.78 49.19
CA ASN A 839 82.00 -10.60 49.40
C ASN A 839 82.27 -9.34 50.23
N ASP A 840 83.38 -9.32 50.96
CA ASP A 840 83.77 -8.14 51.74
C ASP A 840 83.95 -6.93 50.80
N VAL A 841 83.34 -5.81 51.18
CA VAL A 841 83.38 -4.56 50.39
C VAL A 841 83.74 -3.41 51.30
N THR A 842 84.61 -2.53 50.83
CA THR A 842 84.92 -1.27 51.52
C THR A 842 84.42 -0.11 50.68
N ILE A 843 83.52 0.70 51.23
CA ILE A 843 83.13 1.99 50.66
C ILE A 843 84.15 3.00 51.16
N ALA A 844 85.07 3.42 50.30
CA ALA A 844 86.15 4.34 50.67
C ALA A 844 85.60 5.71 51.10
N ALA A 845 86.40 6.52 51.81
CA ALA A 845 85.98 7.85 52.28
C ALA A 845 85.53 8.81 51.16
N THR A 846 85.99 8.55 49.95
CA THR A 846 85.65 9.29 48.72
C THR A 846 84.42 8.73 48.00
N GLU A 847 83.84 7.63 48.48
CA GLU A 847 82.78 6.90 47.79
C GLU A 847 81.44 7.03 48.52
N GLY A 848 80.39 7.10 47.71
CA GLY A 848 79.00 7.01 48.16
C GLY A 848 78.39 5.71 47.65
N ALA A 849 77.62 5.01 48.48
CA ALA A 849 76.76 3.91 48.05
C ALA A 849 75.30 4.28 48.31
N HIS A 850 74.37 3.79 47.48
CA HIS A 850 72.92 4.00 47.68
C HIS A 850 72.19 2.68 47.45
N SER A 851 71.35 2.26 48.39
CA SER A 851 70.50 1.08 48.28
C SER A 851 69.04 1.50 48.50
N VAL A 852 68.14 1.04 47.63
CA VAL A 852 66.70 1.34 47.71
C VAL A 852 65.91 0.05 47.90
N GLY A 853 65.20 -0.09 49.02
CA GLY A 853 64.53 -1.34 49.42
C GLY A 853 65.42 -2.37 50.14
N PRO A 854 64.92 -3.58 50.44
CA PRO A 854 65.65 -4.57 51.25
C PRO A 854 66.97 -5.01 50.61
N ILE A 855 68.04 -5.08 51.40
CA ILE A 855 69.35 -5.61 50.97
C ILE A 855 69.83 -6.68 51.94
N THR A 856 70.30 -7.82 51.41
CA THR A 856 70.87 -8.90 52.22
C THR A 856 72.39 -8.77 52.20
N ASN A 857 73.03 -8.72 53.38
CA ASN A 857 74.49 -8.67 53.47
C ASN A 857 75.01 -9.94 54.17
N ASN A 858 75.75 -10.76 53.43
CA ASN A 858 76.39 -11.99 53.90
C ASN A 858 77.92 -11.85 54.02
N ALA A 859 78.46 -10.62 53.99
CA ALA A 859 79.88 -10.34 54.10
C ALA A 859 80.16 -9.04 54.89
N THR A 860 81.44 -8.70 55.09
CA THR A 860 81.86 -7.50 55.82
C THR A 860 81.76 -6.29 54.91
N VAL A 861 80.93 -5.31 55.30
CA VAL A 861 80.86 -4.00 54.63
C VAL A 861 81.54 -2.96 55.52
N THR A 862 82.69 -2.47 55.09
CA THR A 862 83.42 -1.39 55.78
C THR A 862 83.03 -0.06 55.14
N VAL A 863 82.40 0.84 55.90
CA VAL A 863 81.95 2.15 55.39
C VAL A 863 82.84 3.26 55.92
N ASN A 864 83.80 3.69 55.10
CA ASN A 864 84.63 4.86 55.36
C ASN A 864 84.07 6.13 54.71
N GLY A 865 83.24 5.98 53.68
CA GLY A 865 82.51 7.06 52.98
C GLY A 865 81.06 7.19 53.44
N ARG A 866 80.12 7.35 52.50
CA ARG A 866 78.69 7.55 52.82
C ARG A 866 77.81 6.49 52.16
N TRP A 867 77.15 5.66 52.95
CA TRP A 867 76.14 4.73 52.44
C TRP A 867 74.74 5.24 52.80
N VAL A 868 73.91 5.49 51.79
CA VAL A 868 72.50 5.86 51.92
C VAL A 868 71.65 4.60 51.71
N ILE A 869 70.74 4.34 52.62
CA ILE A 869 69.75 3.27 52.51
C ILE A 869 68.39 3.97 52.58
N SER A 870 67.56 3.80 51.54
CA SER A 870 66.25 4.46 51.41
C SER A 870 65.11 3.47 51.22
#